data_AF-A0A150WU84-F1
#
_entry.id   AF-A0A150WU84-F1
#
_cell.length_a   1.000
_cell.length_b   1.000
_cell.length_c   1.000
_cell.angle_alpha   90.00
_cell.angle_beta   90.00
_cell.angle_gamma   90.00
#
_symmetry.space_group_name_H-M   'P 1'
#
loop_
_entity.id
_entity.type
_entity.pdbx_description
1 polymer ?
#
loop_
_entity_poly.entity_id
_entity_poly.type
_entity_poly.pdbx_seq_one_letter_code
_entity_poly.pdbx_strand_id
1 'polypeptide(L)'
;MNASLEAFSSQLRATGSLQPAYKPSDTVPIRWATAHGTMEPDYLTLEMSSDGGSTWTVVESRLENDGEYDWNISTLTPTVYSVRLTAVIRASQDIVEVGSFLLDNQVPVVGADQTVVVTEDTPQSFTLNAPTENDQYRIVFVSSPTRGTLTGCVANSNVLNCHYSPNLNNEADDGFTYKIVDRAGNESAVATVTLDVTPVNDVPVIQTLACPTTIGENYNYSCTIAATDVDLPSPLTLTYHLDGTTTCGGWLSIDANTGEVSGIPGAAEVGTSCQVDVYAEDNVAGQSTRFSWNISITNSPPIINVTGGPYSLLEDAAFAVIIPGANVSSIEESGSTYSLVTPTASGDHCVDHAAAPAASNLTIDASTGEVSFRPAPDYQGVCYIRIALTDGFPSTGYTEVALTVTNVQDAPVVATNLTPCSASATEDVAYSCTVAITDPDPENLTVIRDGSDDCVWLTETPSADGRTVTISGTPDNSNVGGCQLEIRATDPNAASHMQSLAITVANAAPTLSIATPDVLTEDDPSFASSVVEVLSNADVSSLDEGQGLYSLVYTGLSGTACNDTSVVATPASDILINTTTGAVSIKPRAHYFGSCFAKIRFNDGNGAGNSIVDQEIEIIVNPVNDAPTITSVPTTWEILLDPSGNKVENVPLTLSVGPANESAQTASLICTNSNPTRLNVNCSATRVGDGSVNIVLTATPGVDSSAVVTVKVKDDAGGTDESAVATINVSLTDAVVLAPIAADTTNYDIWDRAVTEYSTAIANSNRTFVVRVNPGVKVYSNNPAIAAMMTGTSSGALSTTARVRLINEGSIIGASGSGGAPSAATPGNLRQGQDGGTAFQVYALHANVTIINEGFIFGGGGGGGRGGTDNNDGAQGQGGAGEGPLAAAVAGSAGASGGGVGGGAATALAVGATVHDYIPSNGSAQINASGGQGGSSCLIGSALGNDPGQAKFGRGGFGAGFGGGAGTCSLSYGGGGGGGYFGGGGGSGGLSDVSDGANVNTDVNGYNGGNGGAAIQVPSSVVNPGDVNIVILPEAGSQIAGCVWNDISQRYLTGVTGDSDVNTRTLTFSSTAAQSVNAPSSVRVWNNGRGKAYR
;
A
#
# COMPACT_ATOMS: atom_id res chain seq x y z
N MET A 1 -145.13 -124.84 -20.96
CA MET A 1 -143.97 -124.30 -21.70
C MET A 1 -143.12 -123.58 -20.67
N ASN A 2 -142.35 -124.33 -19.89
CA ASN A 2 -141.72 -123.83 -18.67
C ASN A 2 -140.22 -123.62 -18.95
N ALA A 3 -139.91 -122.62 -19.77
CA ALA A 3 -138.53 -122.37 -20.25
C ALA A 3 -138.27 -120.90 -20.64
N SER A 4 -139.13 -119.96 -20.22
CA SER A 4 -139.08 -118.56 -20.68
C SER A 4 -139.50 -117.55 -19.61
N LEU A 5 -139.22 -117.82 -18.33
CA LEU A 5 -139.43 -116.87 -17.23
C LEU A 5 -138.13 -116.64 -16.45
N GLU A 6 -137.48 -117.73 -16.00
CA GLU A 6 -136.12 -117.69 -15.41
C GLU A 6 -135.05 -117.12 -16.37
N ALA A 7 -135.34 -117.16 -17.68
CA ALA A 7 -134.49 -116.53 -18.70
C ALA A 7 -134.52 -114.98 -18.64
N PHE A 8 -135.60 -114.39 -18.13
CA PHE A 8 -135.77 -112.93 -18.04
C PHE A 8 -135.26 -112.37 -16.70
N SER A 9 -135.51 -113.08 -15.59
CA SER A 9 -135.12 -112.69 -14.21
C SER A 9 -133.62 -112.73 -13.91
N SER A 10 -132.79 -112.62 -14.95
CA SER A 10 -131.34 -112.47 -14.89
C SER A 10 -130.84 -111.23 -15.64
N GLN A 11 -131.71 -110.55 -16.42
CA GLN A 11 -131.33 -109.56 -17.43
C GLN A 11 -131.61 -108.12 -17.01
N LEU A 12 -132.78 -107.82 -16.40
CA LEU A 12 -133.01 -106.51 -15.80
C LEU A 12 -132.12 -106.35 -14.57
N ARG A 13 -131.33 -105.27 -14.52
CA ARG A 13 -130.41 -104.94 -13.41
C ARG A 13 -130.23 -103.44 -13.31
N ALA A 14 -130.13 -102.90 -12.10
CA ALA A 14 -129.67 -101.53 -11.89
C ALA A 14 -128.21 -101.38 -12.33
N THR A 15 -127.88 -100.26 -12.97
CA THR A 15 -126.55 -99.98 -13.54
C THR A 15 -125.89 -98.73 -12.94
N GLY A 16 -126.68 -97.80 -12.42
CA GLY A 16 -126.21 -96.67 -11.61
C GLY A 16 -126.41 -96.91 -10.12
N SER A 17 -125.46 -96.43 -9.30
CA SER A 17 -125.71 -96.23 -7.87
C SER A 17 -126.34 -94.85 -7.67
N LEU A 18 -127.42 -94.81 -6.88
CA LEU A 18 -127.98 -93.53 -6.41
C LEU A 18 -126.96 -92.80 -5.52
N GLN A 19 -127.04 -91.46 -5.45
CA GLN A 19 -126.37 -90.74 -4.37
C GLN A 19 -127.01 -91.12 -3.04
N PRO A 20 -126.23 -91.20 -1.95
CA PRO A 20 -126.74 -91.62 -0.65
C PRO A 20 -127.71 -90.59 -0.03
N ALA A 21 -127.61 -89.33 -0.46
CA ALA A 21 -128.55 -88.27 -0.14
C ALA A 21 -128.75 -87.36 -1.37
N TYR A 22 -129.95 -86.79 -1.50
CA TYR A 22 -130.33 -85.78 -2.49
C TYR A 22 -131.22 -84.71 -1.84
N LYS A 23 -131.30 -83.55 -2.46
CA LYS A 23 -132.23 -82.47 -2.10
C LYS A 23 -133.52 -82.54 -2.94
N PRO A 24 -134.63 -81.91 -2.52
CA PRO A 24 -135.83 -81.83 -3.36
C PRO A 24 -135.61 -81.01 -4.65
N SER A 25 -134.60 -80.15 -4.72
CA SER A 25 -134.20 -79.47 -5.96
C SER A 25 -133.60 -80.40 -7.00
N ASP A 26 -133.14 -81.58 -6.59
CA ASP A 26 -132.31 -82.43 -7.42
C ASP A 26 -133.15 -83.32 -8.31
N THR A 27 -132.51 -83.88 -9.32
CA THR A 27 -133.08 -84.92 -10.18
C THR A 27 -132.33 -86.21 -9.87
N VAL A 28 -133.05 -87.27 -9.53
CA VAL A 28 -132.48 -88.56 -9.15
C VAL A 28 -132.33 -89.43 -10.40
N PRO A 29 -131.10 -89.67 -10.89
CA PRO A 29 -130.88 -90.54 -12.03
C PRO A 29 -131.12 -92.01 -11.70
N ILE A 30 -132.27 -92.53 -12.11
CA ILE A 30 -132.55 -93.97 -12.16
C ILE A 30 -131.95 -94.53 -13.46
N ARG A 31 -131.15 -95.59 -13.37
CA ARG A 31 -130.44 -96.19 -14.53
C ARG A 31 -130.44 -97.73 -14.44
N TRP A 32 -130.81 -98.40 -15.53
CA TRP A 32 -130.86 -99.86 -15.62
C TRP A 32 -130.28 -100.39 -16.94
N ALA A 33 -130.05 -101.70 -17.00
CA ALA A 33 -129.65 -102.39 -18.23
C ALA A 33 -130.88 -102.76 -19.07
N THR A 34 -130.90 -102.37 -20.34
CA THR A 34 -131.94 -102.75 -21.30
C THR A 34 -131.70 -104.15 -21.87
N ALA A 35 -132.75 -104.96 -21.95
CA ALA A 35 -132.68 -106.32 -22.47
C ALA A 35 -133.02 -106.38 -23.98
N HIS A 36 -132.00 -106.49 -24.84
CA HIS A 36 -132.19 -106.78 -26.26
C HIS A 36 -132.31 -108.29 -26.52
N GLY A 37 -133.53 -108.82 -26.38
CA GLY A 37 -133.88 -110.22 -26.59
C GLY A 37 -135.29 -110.40 -27.14
N THR A 38 -135.69 -111.63 -27.51
CA THR A 38 -136.92 -111.90 -28.29
C THR A 38 -138.25 -111.72 -27.55
N MET A 39 -138.24 -111.22 -26.31
CA MET A 39 -139.42 -110.73 -25.59
C MET A 39 -139.03 -109.51 -24.77
N GLU A 40 -139.48 -108.34 -25.20
CA GLU A 40 -139.36 -107.07 -24.49
C GLU A 40 -140.51 -106.96 -23.45
N PRO A 41 -140.32 -106.26 -22.31
CA PRO A 41 -141.44 -105.99 -21.40
C PRO A 41 -142.55 -105.22 -22.11
N ASP A 42 -143.82 -105.58 -21.85
CA ASP A 42 -144.97 -104.83 -22.38
C ASP A 42 -144.96 -103.38 -21.88
N TYR A 43 -144.36 -103.17 -20.70
CA TYR A 43 -143.86 -101.91 -20.18
C TYR A 43 -143.07 -102.09 -18.86
N LEU A 44 -142.34 -101.06 -18.44
CA LEU A 44 -141.71 -100.94 -17.12
C LEU A 44 -142.57 -100.06 -16.18
N THR A 45 -142.43 -100.27 -14.87
CA THR A 45 -143.07 -99.46 -13.81
C THR A 45 -142.02 -99.11 -12.76
N LEU A 46 -141.80 -97.82 -12.52
CA LEU A 46 -140.93 -97.35 -11.43
C LEU A 46 -141.76 -97.24 -10.15
N GLU A 47 -141.28 -97.80 -9.06
CA GLU A 47 -141.95 -97.80 -7.76
C GLU A 47 -141.02 -97.30 -6.66
N MET A 48 -141.55 -96.47 -5.77
CA MET A 48 -140.87 -95.99 -4.57
C MET A 48 -141.53 -96.54 -3.30
N SER A 49 -140.75 -96.62 -2.23
CA SER A 49 -141.22 -96.90 -0.88
C SER A 49 -140.57 -95.93 0.10
N SER A 50 -141.38 -95.28 0.93
CA SER A 50 -140.95 -94.43 2.04
C SER A 50 -141.01 -95.13 3.41
N ASP A 51 -141.26 -96.45 3.41
CA ASP A 51 -141.45 -97.28 4.62
C ASP A 51 -140.57 -98.54 4.63
N GLY A 52 -139.39 -98.44 4.01
CA GLY A 52 -138.37 -99.50 3.99
C GLY A 52 -138.70 -100.68 3.08
N GLY A 53 -139.62 -100.52 2.13
CA GLY A 53 -140.08 -101.56 1.21
C GLY A 53 -141.35 -102.30 1.65
N SER A 54 -142.06 -101.79 2.66
CA SER A 54 -143.28 -102.42 3.20
C SER A 54 -144.51 -102.16 2.33
N THR A 55 -144.63 -100.94 1.81
CA THR A 55 -145.58 -100.54 0.77
C THR A 55 -144.86 -99.83 -0.37
N TRP A 56 -145.40 -99.97 -1.57
CA TRP A 56 -144.80 -99.43 -2.81
C TRP A 56 -145.82 -98.59 -3.56
N THR A 57 -145.40 -97.40 -3.95
CA THR A 57 -146.19 -96.42 -4.72
C THR A 57 -145.57 -96.27 -6.10
N VAL A 58 -146.39 -96.36 -7.15
CA VAL A 58 -145.93 -96.14 -8.52
C VAL A 58 -145.50 -94.67 -8.69
N VAL A 59 -144.26 -94.47 -9.10
CA VAL A 59 -143.68 -93.16 -9.45
C VAL A 59 -144.07 -92.81 -10.89
N GLU A 60 -143.80 -93.73 -11.82
CA GLU A 60 -144.22 -93.63 -13.20
C GLU A 60 -144.65 -95.00 -13.71
N SER A 61 -145.77 -95.01 -14.43
CA SER A 61 -146.39 -96.19 -15.01
C SER A 61 -146.17 -96.22 -16.51
N ARG A 62 -145.81 -97.38 -17.02
CA ARG A 62 -145.57 -97.62 -18.45
C ARG A 62 -144.35 -96.90 -19.03
N LEU A 63 -143.26 -96.84 -18.27
CA LEU A 63 -141.96 -96.42 -18.77
C LEU A 63 -141.52 -97.25 -19.98
N GLU A 64 -140.89 -96.58 -20.95
CA GLU A 64 -140.18 -97.22 -22.05
C GLU A 64 -138.91 -97.92 -21.53
N ASN A 65 -138.38 -98.87 -22.31
CA ASN A 65 -137.23 -99.69 -21.94
C ASN A 65 -135.94 -99.17 -22.61
N ASP A 66 -135.66 -97.88 -22.41
CA ASP A 66 -134.49 -97.16 -22.96
C ASP A 66 -133.25 -97.20 -22.04
N GLY A 67 -133.46 -97.41 -20.73
CA GLY A 67 -132.42 -97.62 -19.72
C GLY A 67 -132.28 -96.49 -18.70
N GLU A 68 -133.06 -95.43 -18.86
CA GLU A 68 -132.80 -94.14 -18.20
C GLU A 68 -134.10 -93.44 -17.78
N TYR A 69 -134.20 -93.06 -16.50
CA TYR A 69 -135.26 -92.17 -16.03
C TYR A 69 -134.71 -91.15 -15.04
N ASP A 70 -134.92 -89.88 -15.32
CA ASP A 70 -134.48 -88.76 -14.49
C ASP A 70 -135.65 -88.29 -13.62
N TRP A 71 -135.68 -88.78 -12.38
CA TRP A 71 -136.81 -88.57 -11.50
C TRP A 71 -136.71 -87.21 -10.80
N ASN A 72 -137.62 -86.29 -11.14
CA ASN A 72 -137.83 -85.07 -10.37
C ASN A 72 -138.51 -85.42 -9.04
N ILE A 73 -137.79 -85.18 -7.94
CA ILE A 73 -138.20 -85.53 -6.57
C ILE A 73 -138.74 -84.32 -5.76
N SER A 74 -138.95 -83.17 -6.39
CA SER A 74 -139.34 -81.91 -5.71
C SER A 74 -140.69 -81.94 -4.96
N THR A 75 -141.54 -82.94 -5.24
CA THR A 75 -142.84 -83.13 -4.59
C THR A 75 -142.82 -84.15 -3.44
N LEU A 76 -141.67 -84.78 -3.18
CA LEU A 76 -141.50 -85.77 -2.12
C LEU A 76 -141.25 -85.12 -0.75
N THR A 77 -141.58 -85.84 0.31
CA THR A 77 -141.35 -85.45 1.71
C THR A 77 -139.99 -85.93 2.20
N PRO A 78 -139.19 -85.15 2.94
CA PRO A 78 -137.90 -85.61 3.45
C PRO A 78 -137.99 -86.89 4.28
N THR A 79 -137.39 -87.97 3.78
CA THR A 79 -137.29 -89.31 4.38
C THR A 79 -136.36 -90.18 3.52
N VAL A 80 -136.06 -91.40 3.96
CA VAL A 80 -135.37 -92.40 3.12
C VAL A 80 -136.36 -93.02 2.14
N TYR A 81 -136.04 -92.93 0.84
CA TYR A 81 -136.78 -93.60 -0.23
C TYR A 81 -135.99 -94.80 -0.74
N SER A 82 -136.59 -95.99 -0.64
CA SER A 82 -136.17 -97.17 -1.41
C SER A 82 -136.84 -97.14 -2.79
N VAL A 83 -136.10 -97.51 -3.83
CA VAL A 83 -136.56 -97.46 -5.23
C VAL A 83 -136.39 -98.83 -5.89
N ARG A 84 -137.40 -99.27 -6.63
CA ARG A 84 -137.35 -100.49 -7.45
C ARG A 84 -138.00 -100.29 -8.80
N LEU A 85 -137.61 -101.10 -9.76
CA LEU A 85 -138.13 -101.15 -11.12
C LEU A 85 -138.82 -102.51 -11.32
N THR A 86 -140.09 -102.48 -11.71
CA THR A 86 -140.93 -103.67 -11.92
C THR A 86 -141.30 -103.79 -13.39
N ALA A 87 -140.84 -104.86 -14.03
CA ALA A 87 -141.16 -105.19 -15.43
C ALA A 87 -142.46 -106.01 -15.51
N VAL A 88 -143.27 -105.77 -16.54
CA VAL A 88 -144.52 -106.52 -16.77
C VAL A 88 -144.49 -107.19 -18.15
N ILE A 89 -144.72 -108.50 -18.20
CA ILE A 89 -144.81 -109.31 -19.43
C ILE A 89 -146.04 -110.21 -19.36
N ARG A 90 -147.08 -109.90 -20.14
CA ARG A 90 -148.29 -110.71 -20.36
C ARG A 90 -148.88 -111.27 -19.06
N ALA A 91 -149.07 -110.38 -18.10
CA ALA A 91 -149.56 -110.62 -16.72
C ALA A 91 -148.60 -111.38 -15.77
N SER A 92 -147.32 -111.54 -16.11
CA SER A 92 -146.25 -111.86 -15.17
C SER A 92 -145.44 -110.60 -14.81
N GLN A 93 -144.77 -110.61 -13.66
CA GLN A 93 -143.97 -109.49 -13.15
C GLN A 93 -142.58 -109.97 -12.69
N ASP A 94 -141.59 -109.09 -12.81
CA ASP A 94 -140.21 -109.27 -12.35
C ASP A 94 -139.69 -107.96 -11.72
N ILE A 95 -138.85 -108.03 -10.70
CA ILE A 95 -138.57 -106.88 -9.79
C ILE A 95 -137.07 -106.72 -9.53
N VAL A 96 -136.58 -105.50 -9.67
CA VAL A 96 -135.18 -105.11 -9.40
C VAL A 96 -135.13 -103.90 -8.48
N GLU A 97 -134.51 -104.05 -7.30
CA GLU A 97 -134.19 -102.90 -6.45
C GLU A 97 -133.06 -102.07 -7.08
N VAL A 98 -133.25 -100.75 -7.14
CA VAL A 98 -132.26 -99.78 -7.64
C VAL A 98 -131.34 -99.32 -6.51
N GLY A 99 -131.88 -99.26 -5.30
CA GLY A 99 -131.19 -98.83 -4.08
C GLY A 99 -132.09 -97.98 -3.20
N SER A 100 -131.48 -97.25 -2.26
CA SER A 100 -132.17 -96.23 -1.48
C SER A 100 -131.34 -94.95 -1.38
N PHE A 101 -132.02 -93.84 -1.17
CA PHE A 101 -131.42 -92.53 -0.91
C PHE A 101 -132.17 -91.82 0.21
N LEU A 102 -131.46 -91.00 0.99
CA LEU A 102 -132.09 -90.02 1.86
C LEU A 102 -132.53 -88.82 1.01
N LEU A 103 -133.81 -88.45 1.06
CA LEU A 103 -134.23 -87.11 0.67
C LEU A 103 -134.08 -86.19 1.86
N ASP A 104 -133.15 -85.23 1.78
CA ASP A 104 -132.94 -84.24 2.83
C ASP A 104 -133.12 -82.81 2.31
N ASN A 105 -133.86 -82.03 3.09
CA ASN A 105 -134.19 -80.63 2.81
C ASN A 105 -133.95 -79.74 4.04
N GLN A 106 -133.32 -80.27 5.09
CA GLN A 106 -132.91 -79.46 6.24
C GLN A 106 -131.59 -78.77 5.89
N VAL A 107 -131.43 -77.52 6.32
CA VAL A 107 -130.14 -76.84 6.26
C VAL A 107 -129.40 -77.16 7.56
N PRO A 108 -128.13 -77.62 7.49
CA PRO A 108 -127.43 -78.06 8.68
C PRO A 108 -127.26 -76.92 9.67
N VAL A 109 -127.44 -77.20 10.96
CA VAL A 109 -127.31 -76.19 12.02
C VAL A 109 -125.88 -76.16 12.54
N VAL A 110 -125.12 -75.17 12.05
CA VAL A 110 -123.77 -74.85 12.52
C VAL A 110 -123.76 -74.55 14.03
N GLY A 111 -122.60 -74.77 14.69
CA GLY A 111 -122.40 -74.31 16.06
C GLY A 111 -122.59 -72.79 16.18
N ALA A 112 -123.02 -72.33 17.35
CA ALA A 112 -123.21 -70.90 17.61
C ALA A 112 -121.90 -70.10 17.49
N ASP A 113 -122.01 -68.78 17.29
CA ASP A 113 -120.89 -67.85 17.30
C ASP A 113 -120.03 -68.02 18.57
N GLN A 114 -118.72 -67.80 18.44
CA GLN A 114 -117.74 -68.15 19.47
C GLN A 114 -116.73 -67.03 19.67
N THR A 115 -116.56 -66.58 20.91
CA THR A 115 -115.40 -65.76 21.31
C THR A 115 -114.32 -66.67 21.89
N VAL A 116 -113.07 -66.47 21.48
CA VAL A 116 -111.90 -67.14 22.03
C VAL A 116 -110.91 -66.07 22.47
N VAL A 117 -110.55 -66.07 23.75
CA VAL A 117 -109.48 -65.22 24.27
C VAL A 117 -108.13 -65.81 23.85
N VAL A 118 -107.33 -65.00 23.19
CA VAL A 118 -105.98 -65.31 22.73
C VAL A 118 -105.01 -64.29 23.33
N THR A 119 -103.78 -64.71 23.62
CA THR A 119 -102.75 -63.80 24.14
C THR A 119 -101.80 -63.44 23.02
N GLU A 120 -101.40 -62.17 22.97
CA GLU A 120 -100.41 -61.66 22.02
C GLU A 120 -99.11 -62.49 22.06
N ASP A 121 -98.46 -62.57 20.89
CA ASP A 121 -97.28 -63.41 20.59
C ASP A 121 -97.37 -64.91 20.93
N THR A 122 -98.53 -65.37 21.41
CA THR A 122 -98.71 -66.70 22.00
C THR A 122 -99.73 -67.52 21.22
N PRO A 123 -99.31 -68.53 20.42
CA PRO A 123 -100.22 -69.34 19.62
C PRO A 123 -101.21 -70.15 20.48
N GLN A 124 -102.51 -69.88 20.30
CA GLN A 124 -103.60 -70.43 21.12
C GLN A 124 -104.35 -71.56 20.39
N SER A 125 -104.76 -72.58 21.14
CA SER A 125 -105.50 -73.75 20.61
C SER A 125 -106.93 -73.80 21.15
N PHE A 126 -107.91 -74.07 20.29
CA PHE A 126 -109.33 -74.16 20.68
C PHE A 126 -110.11 -75.12 19.78
N THR A 127 -111.31 -75.50 20.21
CA THR A 127 -112.25 -76.30 19.41
C THR A 127 -113.44 -75.44 19.04
N LEU A 128 -113.85 -75.50 17.77
CA LEU A 128 -115.07 -74.85 17.27
C LEU A 128 -116.31 -75.46 17.92
N ASN A 129 -117.30 -74.62 18.23
CA ASN A 129 -118.62 -75.04 18.69
C ASN A 129 -119.20 -76.12 17.74
N ALA A 130 -119.54 -77.28 18.31
CA ALA A 130 -120.07 -78.39 17.53
C ALA A 130 -121.46 -78.07 16.96
N PRO A 131 -121.77 -78.48 15.72
CA PRO A 131 -123.12 -78.35 15.17
C PRO A 131 -124.10 -79.27 15.90
N THR A 132 -125.38 -78.91 15.86
CA THR A 132 -126.44 -79.62 16.62
C THR A 132 -127.12 -80.76 15.85
N GLU A 133 -126.55 -81.15 14.71
CA GLU A 133 -127.04 -82.19 13.82
C GLU A 133 -126.06 -83.38 13.76
N ASN A 134 -126.60 -84.59 13.54
CA ASN A 134 -125.85 -85.84 13.65
C ASN A 134 -125.43 -86.44 12.28
N ASP A 135 -125.62 -85.70 11.19
CA ASP A 135 -125.29 -86.13 9.84
C ASP A 135 -123.84 -85.84 9.44
N GLN A 136 -123.38 -86.42 8.32
CA GLN A 136 -121.99 -86.28 7.88
C GLN A 136 -121.74 -84.92 7.23
N TYR A 137 -121.37 -83.93 8.04
CA TYR A 137 -121.01 -82.57 7.62
C TYR A 137 -119.52 -82.39 7.31
N ARG A 138 -119.20 -81.29 6.63
CA ARG A 138 -117.84 -80.73 6.49
C ARG A 138 -117.82 -79.21 6.66
N ILE A 139 -116.72 -78.67 7.16
CA ILE A 139 -116.48 -77.24 7.41
C ILE A 139 -116.05 -76.54 6.10
N VAL A 140 -116.56 -75.35 5.84
CA VAL A 140 -116.13 -74.46 4.75
C VAL A 140 -115.90 -73.07 5.32
N PHE A 141 -114.67 -72.57 5.25
CA PHE A 141 -114.34 -71.20 5.65
C PHE A 141 -114.88 -70.20 4.62
N VAL A 142 -115.39 -69.07 5.11
CA VAL A 142 -116.00 -67.97 4.35
C VAL A 142 -115.09 -66.75 4.37
N SER A 143 -114.42 -66.51 5.50
CA SER A 143 -113.24 -65.63 5.61
C SER A 143 -112.12 -66.34 6.39
N SER A 144 -110.88 -65.93 6.15
CA SER A 144 -109.76 -66.22 7.04
C SER A 144 -109.63 -65.11 8.11
N PRO A 145 -108.84 -65.33 9.17
CA PRO A 145 -108.33 -64.22 9.96
C PRO A 145 -107.43 -63.29 9.10
N THR A 146 -107.15 -62.10 9.61
CA THR A 146 -106.45 -61.00 8.93
C THR A 146 -105.21 -60.49 9.67
N ARG A 147 -105.09 -60.85 10.94
CA ARG A 147 -104.18 -60.35 11.96
C ARG A 147 -103.40 -61.49 12.66
N GLY A 148 -103.61 -62.72 12.21
CA GLY A 148 -102.81 -63.90 12.50
C GLY A 148 -103.08 -65.03 11.51
N THR A 149 -102.59 -66.23 11.82
CA THR A 149 -102.71 -67.42 10.96
C THR A 149 -103.51 -68.53 11.66
N LEU A 150 -104.49 -69.10 10.95
CA LEU A 150 -105.31 -70.22 11.43
C LEU A 150 -104.84 -71.55 10.82
N THR A 151 -104.68 -72.56 11.67
CA THR A 151 -104.23 -73.91 11.32
C THR A 151 -105.02 -74.97 12.12
N GLY A 152 -104.71 -76.26 11.92
CA GLY A 152 -105.34 -77.37 12.63
C GLY A 152 -106.70 -77.79 12.08
N CYS A 153 -107.65 -76.85 11.97
CA CYS A 153 -108.99 -77.09 11.47
C CYS A 153 -109.00 -76.98 9.93
N VAL A 154 -109.44 -78.05 9.26
CA VAL A 154 -109.18 -78.25 7.81
C VAL A 154 -110.45 -78.00 6.98
N ALA A 155 -110.33 -77.18 5.94
CA ALA A 155 -111.39 -76.94 4.97
C ALA A 155 -111.84 -78.25 4.29
N ASN A 156 -113.16 -78.45 4.15
CA ASN A 156 -113.80 -79.68 3.70
C ASN A 156 -113.56 -80.91 4.60
N SER A 157 -113.24 -80.71 5.87
CA SER A 157 -113.16 -81.76 6.90
C SER A 157 -114.20 -81.57 8.01
N ASN A 158 -114.38 -82.57 8.87
CA ASN A 158 -115.19 -82.50 10.10
C ASN A 158 -114.33 -82.24 11.37
N VAL A 159 -113.06 -81.86 11.21
CA VAL A 159 -112.13 -81.57 12.32
C VAL A 159 -112.35 -80.15 12.85
N LEU A 160 -112.96 -80.05 14.04
CA LEU A 160 -113.29 -78.80 14.74
C LEU A 160 -112.10 -78.17 15.52
N ASN A 161 -110.96 -78.84 15.65
CA ASN A 161 -109.83 -78.34 16.45
C ASN A 161 -108.98 -77.33 15.65
N CYS A 162 -109.02 -76.06 16.04
CA CYS A 162 -108.25 -74.97 15.46
C CYS A 162 -107.04 -74.59 16.31
N HIS A 163 -106.04 -73.98 15.67
CA HIS A 163 -104.88 -73.36 16.30
C HIS A 163 -104.61 -72.02 15.62
N TYR A 164 -104.60 -70.93 16.38
CA TYR A 164 -104.40 -69.56 15.90
C TYR A 164 -103.10 -68.99 16.46
N SER A 165 -102.22 -68.53 15.58
CA SER A 165 -101.05 -67.73 15.94
C SER A 165 -101.34 -66.27 15.57
N PRO A 166 -101.35 -65.32 16.52
CA PRO A 166 -101.28 -63.90 16.19
C PRO A 166 -100.08 -63.58 15.27
N ASN A 167 -100.16 -62.46 14.56
CA ASN A 167 -98.96 -61.79 14.09
C ASN A 167 -98.20 -61.21 15.30
N LEU A 168 -96.87 -61.13 15.18
CA LEU A 168 -95.98 -60.48 16.13
C LEU A 168 -96.38 -59.01 16.35
N ASN A 169 -96.46 -58.56 17.60
CA ASN A 169 -96.84 -57.20 18.01
C ASN A 169 -98.19 -56.75 17.37
N ASN A 170 -99.28 -57.42 17.75
CA ASN A 170 -100.61 -57.15 17.24
C ASN A 170 -101.70 -57.30 18.32
N GLU A 171 -101.78 -56.29 19.18
CA GLU A 171 -102.75 -56.06 20.27
C GLU A 171 -104.24 -56.18 19.90
N ALA A 172 -104.60 -56.24 18.61
CA ALA A 172 -105.94 -55.93 18.15
C ALA A 172 -106.72 -57.14 17.61
N ASP A 173 -107.99 -57.27 18.05
CA ASP A 173 -108.91 -58.36 17.71
C ASP A 173 -108.88 -58.83 16.25
N ASP A 174 -109.00 -60.14 16.05
CA ASP A 174 -109.17 -60.74 14.72
C ASP A 174 -110.46 -61.58 14.67
N GLY A 175 -110.80 -62.12 13.51
CA GLY A 175 -111.92 -63.03 13.40
C GLY A 175 -112.02 -63.72 12.06
N PHE A 176 -112.68 -64.87 12.05
CA PHE A 176 -112.95 -65.63 10.84
C PHE A 176 -114.37 -66.16 10.85
N THR A 177 -114.90 -66.41 9.65
CA THR A 177 -116.26 -66.88 9.46
C THR A 177 -116.26 -68.22 8.74
N TYR A 178 -117.17 -69.12 9.14
CA TYR A 178 -117.28 -70.45 8.55
C TYR A 178 -118.74 -70.89 8.47
N LYS A 179 -119.00 -71.87 7.62
CA LYS A 179 -120.27 -72.59 7.53
C LYS A 179 -119.99 -74.09 7.50
N ILE A 180 -121.00 -74.90 7.73
CA ILE A 180 -120.93 -76.34 7.45
C ILE A 180 -121.82 -76.69 6.26
N VAL A 181 -121.46 -77.77 5.58
CA VAL A 181 -122.22 -78.33 4.47
C VAL A 181 -122.43 -79.82 4.72
N ASP A 182 -123.67 -80.27 4.63
CA ASP A 182 -124.07 -81.65 4.88
C ASP A 182 -123.69 -82.61 3.72
N ARG A 183 -124.25 -83.83 3.76
CA ARG A 183 -124.05 -84.88 2.76
C ARG A 183 -124.91 -84.73 1.49
N ALA A 184 -126.07 -84.08 1.56
CA ALA A 184 -126.89 -83.69 0.41
C ALA A 184 -126.36 -82.40 -0.27
N GLY A 185 -125.43 -81.70 0.38
CA GLY A 185 -124.89 -80.41 -0.04
C GLY A 185 -125.68 -79.20 0.44
N ASN A 186 -126.58 -79.30 1.44
CA ASN A 186 -127.19 -78.10 2.04
C ASN A 186 -126.17 -77.37 2.90
N GLU A 187 -126.23 -76.04 2.86
CA GLU A 187 -125.28 -75.17 3.56
C GLU A 187 -125.96 -74.52 4.76
N SER A 188 -125.23 -74.42 5.88
CA SER A 188 -125.70 -73.73 7.07
C SER A 188 -125.73 -72.21 6.89
N ALA A 189 -126.32 -71.51 7.85
CA ALA A 189 -125.95 -70.13 8.13
C ALA A 189 -124.43 -70.01 8.40
N VAL A 190 -123.89 -68.80 8.26
CA VAL A 190 -122.48 -68.52 8.59
C VAL A 190 -122.37 -68.26 10.09
N ALA A 191 -121.44 -68.95 10.75
CA ALA A 191 -121.00 -68.68 12.13
C ALA A 191 -119.71 -67.87 12.15
N THR A 192 -119.56 -67.06 13.18
CA THR A 192 -118.44 -66.13 13.41
C THR A 192 -117.61 -66.61 14.59
N VAL A 193 -116.28 -66.62 14.42
CA VAL A 193 -115.33 -66.77 15.52
C VAL A 193 -114.61 -65.44 15.70
N THR A 194 -114.79 -64.84 16.87
CA THR A 194 -114.07 -63.64 17.31
C THR A 194 -112.87 -64.06 18.14
N LEU A 195 -111.70 -63.52 17.81
CA LEU A 195 -110.43 -63.76 18.49
C LEU A 195 -110.13 -62.48 19.29
N ASP A 196 -110.47 -62.53 20.57
CA ASP A 196 -110.35 -61.46 21.57
C ASP A 196 -108.90 -61.44 22.06
N VAL A 197 -108.11 -60.45 21.62
CA VAL A 197 -106.66 -60.41 21.83
C VAL A 197 -106.34 -59.67 23.12
N THR A 198 -105.65 -60.33 24.05
CA THR A 198 -105.09 -59.67 25.24
C THR A 198 -103.66 -59.18 24.95
N PRO A 199 -103.38 -57.86 25.01
CA PRO A 199 -102.05 -57.31 24.79
C PRO A 199 -100.99 -57.85 25.75
N VAL A 200 -99.73 -57.84 25.32
CA VAL A 200 -98.56 -58.21 26.12
C VAL A 200 -97.45 -57.18 25.95
N ASN A 201 -97.16 -56.50 27.06
CA ASN A 201 -96.14 -55.46 27.20
C ASN A 201 -94.78 -55.87 26.60
N ASP A 202 -94.33 -55.10 25.61
CA ASP A 202 -93.06 -55.32 24.92
C ASP A 202 -91.87 -54.71 25.71
N VAL A 203 -90.81 -54.24 25.03
CA VAL A 203 -89.72 -53.45 25.63
C VAL A 203 -89.43 -52.21 24.78
N PRO A 204 -89.20 -51.01 25.38
CA PRO A 204 -88.86 -49.81 24.63
C PRO A 204 -87.66 -49.98 23.70
N VAL A 205 -87.69 -49.30 22.56
CA VAL A 205 -86.58 -49.29 21.58
C VAL A 205 -86.08 -47.85 21.39
N ILE A 206 -84.84 -47.57 21.81
CA ILE A 206 -84.17 -46.30 21.50
C ILE A 206 -83.86 -46.24 20.00
N GLN A 207 -84.30 -45.17 19.35
CA GLN A 207 -83.97 -44.89 17.95
C GLN A 207 -82.62 -44.18 17.85
N THR A 208 -81.83 -44.48 16.82
CA THR A 208 -80.43 -44.09 16.75
C THR A 208 -80.23 -42.59 16.55
N LEU A 209 -79.54 -41.94 17.50
CA LEU A 209 -79.31 -40.50 17.54
C LEU A 209 -77.82 -40.16 17.60
N ALA A 210 -77.46 -39.03 17.00
CA ALA A 210 -76.07 -38.58 16.85
C ALA A 210 -75.73 -37.51 17.90
N CYS A 211 -75.53 -37.93 19.15
CA CYS A 211 -75.09 -37.02 20.21
C CYS A 211 -73.67 -36.47 19.94
N PRO A 212 -73.37 -35.22 20.31
CA PRO A 212 -72.00 -34.69 20.25
C PRO A 212 -71.07 -35.47 21.19
N THR A 213 -69.91 -35.87 20.69
CA THR A 213 -68.88 -36.61 21.45
C THR A 213 -67.74 -35.72 21.96
N THR A 214 -67.77 -34.42 21.66
CA THR A 214 -66.83 -33.41 22.16
C THR A 214 -67.57 -32.12 22.50
N ILE A 215 -67.19 -31.45 23.58
CA ILE A 215 -67.75 -30.17 24.00
C ILE A 215 -66.66 -29.33 24.70
N GLY A 216 -66.74 -28.00 24.57
CA GLY A 216 -65.91 -27.10 25.37
C GLY A 216 -66.45 -26.94 26.79
N GLU A 217 -65.59 -26.65 27.76
CA GLU A 217 -66.05 -26.09 29.04
C GLU A 217 -66.85 -24.78 28.82
N ASN A 218 -67.76 -24.46 29.72
CA ASN A 218 -68.67 -23.30 29.65
C ASN A 218 -69.66 -23.30 28.46
N TYR A 219 -69.57 -24.25 27.51
CA TYR A 219 -70.56 -24.43 26.43
C TYR A 219 -71.71 -25.35 26.86
N ASN A 220 -72.93 -24.99 26.47
CA ASN A 220 -74.13 -25.77 26.75
C ASN A 220 -74.22 -27.04 25.89
N TYR A 221 -74.03 -28.20 26.53
CA TYR A 221 -74.33 -29.50 25.95
C TYR A 221 -75.84 -29.72 25.86
N SER A 222 -76.29 -30.28 24.73
CA SER A 222 -77.64 -30.85 24.58
C SER A 222 -77.58 -32.03 23.59
N CYS A 223 -78.20 -33.14 23.96
CA CYS A 223 -78.60 -34.21 23.05
C CYS A 223 -79.95 -34.78 23.49
N THR A 224 -80.95 -34.79 22.62
CA THR A 224 -82.21 -35.51 22.88
C THR A 224 -82.05 -36.98 22.54
N ILE A 225 -82.41 -37.87 23.45
CA ILE A 225 -82.64 -39.30 23.17
C ILE A 225 -84.13 -39.54 22.93
N ALA A 226 -84.47 -40.48 22.06
CA ALA A 226 -85.86 -40.84 21.77
C ALA A 226 -86.02 -42.35 21.76
N ALA A 227 -87.02 -42.85 22.49
CA ALA A 227 -87.48 -44.22 22.43
C ALA A 227 -88.88 -44.30 21.80
N THR A 228 -89.19 -45.46 21.23
CA THR A 228 -90.54 -45.84 20.83
C THR A 228 -90.85 -47.21 21.40
N ASP A 229 -92.09 -47.37 21.82
CA ASP A 229 -92.68 -48.64 22.25
C ASP A 229 -93.95 -48.88 21.42
N VAL A 230 -94.43 -50.13 21.35
CA VAL A 230 -95.63 -50.50 20.58
C VAL A 230 -96.91 -50.29 21.40
N ASP A 231 -96.91 -50.64 22.69
CA ASP A 231 -98.03 -50.52 23.66
C ASP A 231 -98.47 -49.05 23.95
N LEU A 232 -97.95 -48.08 23.19
CA LEU A 232 -98.21 -46.65 23.36
C LEU A 232 -99.32 -46.15 22.42
N PRO A 233 -100.24 -45.30 22.91
CA PRO A 233 -99.98 -44.30 23.97
C PRO A 233 -100.72 -44.54 25.29
N SER A 234 -101.23 -45.75 25.58
CA SER A 234 -101.94 -46.07 26.82
C SER A 234 -102.16 -47.58 26.95
N PRO A 235 -101.81 -48.23 28.07
CA PRO A 235 -101.64 -47.63 29.41
C PRO A 235 -100.21 -47.21 29.78
N LEU A 236 -99.21 -47.50 28.93
CA LEU A 236 -97.80 -47.27 29.24
C LEU A 236 -97.37 -45.81 29.09
N THR A 237 -96.21 -45.47 29.67
CA THR A 237 -95.62 -44.12 29.62
C THR A 237 -94.09 -44.21 29.59
N LEU A 238 -93.46 -43.80 28.49
CA LEU A 238 -92.00 -43.70 28.43
C LEU A 238 -91.47 -42.66 29.42
N THR A 239 -90.46 -43.06 30.18
CA THR A 239 -89.63 -42.16 30.99
C THR A 239 -88.15 -42.41 30.72
N TYR A 240 -87.35 -41.35 30.79
CA TYR A 240 -85.92 -41.35 30.44
C TYR A 240 -85.05 -41.07 31.66
N HIS A 241 -83.96 -41.81 31.80
CA HIS A 241 -83.10 -41.75 32.98
C HIS A 241 -81.61 -41.83 32.62
N LEU A 242 -80.76 -41.26 33.46
CA LEU A 242 -79.33 -41.55 33.48
C LEU A 242 -79.10 -42.79 34.36
N ASP A 243 -78.27 -43.73 33.90
CA ASP A 243 -77.79 -44.83 34.73
C ASP A 243 -76.72 -44.34 35.71
N GLY A 244 -76.65 -44.96 36.88
CA GLY A 244 -75.59 -44.75 37.87
C GLY A 244 -74.21 -45.24 37.42
N THR A 245 -74.07 -45.87 36.25
CA THR A 245 -72.78 -46.07 35.57
C THR A 245 -72.27 -44.82 34.83
N THR A 246 -73.11 -43.80 34.63
CA THR A 246 -72.69 -42.50 34.08
C THR A 246 -71.53 -41.93 34.90
N THR A 247 -70.43 -41.60 34.23
CA THR A 247 -69.20 -41.07 34.85
C THR A 247 -69.03 -39.57 34.66
N CYS A 248 -69.96 -38.91 33.96
CA CYS A 248 -69.99 -37.45 33.88
C CYS A 248 -70.33 -36.85 35.25
N GLY A 249 -69.73 -35.70 35.55
CA GLY A 249 -69.96 -34.99 36.80
C GLY A 249 -71.39 -34.47 36.93
N GLY A 250 -71.72 -33.89 38.10
CA GLY A 250 -73.04 -33.32 38.40
C GLY A 250 -73.44 -32.10 37.56
N TRP A 251 -72.70 -31.79 36.49
CA TRP A 251 -73.03 -30.80 35.47
C TRP A 251 -74.01 -31.33 34.41
N LEU A 252 -74.12 -32.65 34.25
CA LEU A 252 -75.00 -33.30 33.27
C LEU A 252 -76.30 -33.77 33.91
N SER A 253 -77.42 -33.63 33.18
CA SER A 253 -78.77 -34.02 33.60
C SER A 253 -79.58 -34.57 32.42
N ILE A 254 -80.74 -35.18 32.70
CA ILE A 254 -81.72 -35.57 31.69
C ILE A 254 -83.13 -35.14 32.10
N ASP A 255 -83.92 -34.61 31.17
CA ASP A 255 -85.37 -34.48 31.38
C ASP A 255 -86.08 -35.81 31.13
N ALA A 256 -86.77 -36.30 32.17
CA ALA A 256 -87.36 -37.64 32.15
C ALA A 256 -88.59 -37.80 31.23
N ASN A 257 -89.11 -36.73 30.65
CA ASN A 257 -90.30 -36.74 29.78
C ASN A 257 -89.91 -36.56 28.30
N THR A 258 -88.88 -35.75 28.03
CA THR A 258 -88.45 -35.40 26.67
C THR A 258 -87.21 -36.15 26.20
N GLY A 259 -86.43 -36.71 27.13
CA GLY A 259 -85.14 -37.34 26.83
C GLY A 259 -84.03 -36.33 26.52
N GLU A 260 -84.20 -35.03 26.79
CA GLU A 260 -83.10 -34.07 26.62
C GLU A 260 -82.04 -34.24 27.70
N VAL A 261 -80.88 -34.78 27.30
CA VAL A 261 -79.64 -34.82 28.08
C VAL A 261 -78.91 -33.50 27.91
N SER A 262 -78.81 -32.70 28.97
CA SER A 262 -78.27 -31.33 28.91
C SER A 262 -77.40 -30.97 30.12
N GLY A 263 -76.49 -30.00 29.94
CA GLY A 263 -75.55 -29.58 30.98
C GLY A 263 -74.49 -28.58 30.48
N ILE A 264 -73.73 -28.00 31.41
CA ILE A 264 -72.58 -27.13 31.10
C ILE A 264 -71.37 -27.62 31.93
N PRO A 265 -70.36 -28.27 31.34
CA PRO A 265 -69.14 -28.68 32.04
C PRO A 265 -68.28 -27.46 32.39
N GLY A 266 -67.54 -27.51 33.50
CA GLY A 266 -66.64 -26.43 33.92
C GLY A 266 -65.16 -26.81 33.85
N ALA A 267 -64.30 -25.90 34.32
CA ALA A 267 -62.85 -26.06 34.36
C ALA A 267 -62.35 -27.30 35.15
N ALA A 268 -63.18 -27.85 36.03
CA ALA A 268 -62.87 -29.09 36.76
C ALA A 268 -62.92 -30.35 35.87
N GLU A 269 -63.63 -30.29 34.74
CA GLU A 269 -63.82 -31.42 33.81
C GLU A 269 -62.92 -31.35 32.57
N VAL A 270 -62.16 -30.27 32.36
CA VAL A 270 -61.26 -30.11 31.19
C VAL A 270 -60.26 -31.25 31.06
N GLY A 271 -60.12 -31.77 29.84
CA GLY A 271 -59.21 -32.86 29.51
C GLY A 271 -59.66 -34.23 30.00
N THR A 272 -60.80 -34.31 30.70
CA THR A 272 -61.45 -35.59 31.02
C THR A 272 -62.31 -36.08 29.85
N SER A 273 -62.52 -37.39 29.80
CA SER A 273 -63.60 -37.98 29.03
C SER A 273 -64.54 -38.69 29.99
N CYS A 274 -65.85 -38.52 29.78
CA CYS A 274 -66.89 -39.14 30.59
C CYS A 274 -67.86 -39.95 29.72
N GLN A 275 -68.30 -41.06 30.27
CA GLN A 275 -69.31 -41.93 29.68
C GLN A 275 -70.69 -41.47 30.17
N VAL A 276 -71.59 -41.23 29.23
CA VAL A 276 -73.03 -41.07 29.47
C VAL A 276 -73.69 -42.42 29.22
N ASP A 277 -74.41 -42.92 30.21
CA ASP A 277 -75.26 -44.09 30.09
C ASP A 277 -76.71 -43.68 30.37
N VAL A 278 -77.61 -43.96 29.44
CA VAL A 278 -79.04 -43.68 29.56
C VAL A 278 -79.86 -44.95 29.46
N TYR A 279 -81.04 -44.93 30.06
CA TYR A 279 -82.09 -45.91 29.79
C TYR A 279 -83.46 -45.26 29.60
N ALA A 280 -84.31 -45.97 28.87
CA ALA A 280 -85.73 -45.67 28.75
C ALA A 280 -86.54 -46.86 29.27
N GLU A 281 -87.60 -46.58 30.03
CA GLU A 281 -88.54 -47.55 30.59
C GLU A 281 -89.98 -47.09 30.35
N ASP A 282 -90.90 -48.05 30.23
CA ASP A 282 -92.32 -47.90 29.85
C ASP A 282 -93.29 -47.73 31.03
N ASN A 283 -92.76 -47.78 32.26
CA ASN A 283 -93.41 -47.91 33.58
C ASN A 283 -93.62 -49.34 34.13
N VAL A 284 -93.22 -50.39 33.40
CA VAL A 284 -93.23 -51.78 33.85
C VAL A 284 -91.85 -52.24 34.36
N ALA A 285 -91.83 -52.74 35.59
CA ALA A 285 -90.61 -52.99 36.35
C ALA A 285 -89.70 -54.06 35.71
N GLY A 286 -88.62 -53.62 35.08
CA GLY A 286 -87.59 -54.45 34.46
C GLY A 286 -87.52 -54.34 32.94
N GLN A 287 -88.56 -53.81 32.29
CA GLN A 287 -88.57 -53.56 30.85
C GLN A 287 -87.86 -52.23 30.58
N SER A 288 -86.60 -52.31 30.17
CA SER A 288 -85.80 -51.11 29.86
C SER A 288 -84.76 -51.38 28.79
N THR A 289 -84.49 -50.35 28.00
CA THR A 289 -83.46 -50.35 26.95
C THR A 289 -82.38 -49.33 27.25
N ARG A 290 -81.16 -49.57 26.79
CA ARG A 290 -79.95 -48.85 27.21
C ARG A 290 -79.16 -48.31 26.02
N PHE A 291 -78.60 -47.12 26.18
CA PHE A 291 -77.69 -46.51 25.20
C PHE A 291 -76.53 -45.81 25.91
N SER A 292 -75.35 -45.81 25.28
CA SER A 292 -74.10 -45.36 25.88
C SER A 292 -73.23 -44.62 24.87
N TRP A 293 -72.66 -43.48 25.26
CA TRP A 293 -71.65 -42.77 24.47
C TRP A 293 -70.63 -42.05 25.37
N ASN A 294 -69.53 -41.60 24.78
CA ASN A 294 -68.50 -40.83 25.48
C ASN A 294 -68.52 -39.37 25.02
N ILE A 295 -68.33 -38.45 25.97
CA ILE A 295 -68.07 -37.04 25.75
C ILE A 295 -66.65 -36.75 26.22
N SER A 296 -65.82 -36.14 25.37
CA SER A 296 -64.53 -35.55 25.77
C SER A 296 -64.69 -34.05 25.98
N ILE A 297 -64.28 -33.54 27.14
CA ILE A 297 -64.37 -32.12 27.48
C ILE A 297 -63.05 -31.45 27.12
N THR A 298 -63.10 -30.46 26.23
CA THR A 298 -61.93 -29.69 25.77
C THR A 298 -61.86 -28.32 26.45
N ASN A 299 -60.66 -27.79 26.65
CA ASN A 299 -60.48 -26.41 27.10
C ASN A 299 -61.08 -25.44 26.07
N SER A 300 -61.79 -24.43 26.54
CA SER A 300 -62.29 -23.33 25.70
C SER A 300 -61.23 -22.22 25.66
N PRO A 301 -60.83 -21.68 24.49
CA PRO A 301 -59.81 -20.63 24.46
C PRO A 301 -60.32 -19.33 25.13
N PRO A 302 -59.62 -18.79 26.15
CA PRO A 302 -60.12 -17.66 26.92
C PRO A 302 -60.17 -16.38 26.09
N ILE A 303 -61.33 -15.72 26.06
CA ILE A 303 -61.57 -14.49 25.30
C ILE A 303 -61.12 -13.26 26.11
N ILE A 304 -60.22 -12.47 25.53
CA ILE A 304 -59.63 -11.26 26.12
C ILE A 304 -60.24 -10.02 25.45
N ASN A 305 -60.79 -9.11 26.25
CA ASN A 305 -61.36 -7.85 25.81
C ASN A 305 -60.55 -6.67 26.38
N VAL A 306 -60.06 -5.79 25.50
CA VAL A 306 -59.28 -4.59 25.85
C VAL A 306 -60.02 -3.36 25.34
N THR A 307 -60.27 -2.39 26.23
CA THR A 307 -61.22 -1.29 25.98
C THR A 307 -60.64 0.09 26.30
N GLY A 308 -61.16 1.15 25.68
CA GLY A 308 -60.73 2.52 25.97
C GLY A 308 -59.47 3.01 25.24
N GLY A 309 -59.03 2.31 24.19
CA GLY A 309 -58.09 2.87 23.20
C GLY A 309 -58.75 3.94 22.30
N PRO A 310 -58.00 4.60 21.40
CA PRO A 310 -56.59 4.34 21.07
C PRO A 310 -55.64 4.72 22.21
N TYR A 311 -54.56 3.95 22.35
CA TYR A 311 -53.51 4.22 23.34
C TYR A 311 -52.36 4.98 22.70
N SER A 312 -51.83 5.96 23.42
CA SER A 312 -50.68 6.74 22.99
C SER A 312 -49.82 7.19 24.15
N LEU A 313 -48.51 7.27 23.92
CA LEU A 313 -47.54 7.91 24.80
C LEU A 313 -46.59 8.79 23.97
N LEU A 314 -45.85 9.65 24.66
CA LEU A 314 -44.68 10.32 24.08
C LEU A 314 -43.53 9.32 23.94
N GLU A 315 -42.65 9.54 22.96
CA GLU A 315 -41.30 8.93 23.02
C GLU A 315 -40.48 9.51 24.18
N ASP A 316 -39.37 8.85 24.48
CA ASP A 316 -38.49 9.07 25.65
C ASP A 316 -39.16 9.06 27.05
N ALA A 317 -40.46 8.79 27.11
CA ALA A 317 -41.25 8.72 28.33
C ALA A 317 -40.63 7.79 29.39
N ALA A 318 -40.79 8.18 30.65
CA ALA A 318 -40.50 7.30 31.78
C ALA A 318 -41.43 6.09 31.78
N PHE A 319 -40.96 4.95 32.31
CA PHE A 319 -41.73 3.72 32.40
C PHE A 319 -43.04 3.93 33.18
N ALA A 320 -44.17 3.70 32.50
CA ALA A 320 -45.50 4.03 32.99
C ALA A 320 -46.56 3.06 32.47
N VAL A 321 -47.71 3.02 33.16
CA VAL A 321 -48.91 2.28 32.75
C VAL A 321 -49.46 2.91 31.47
N ILE A 322 -49.59 2.13 30.39
CA ILE A 322 -50.17 2.57 29.11
C ILE A 322 -51.53 1.92 28.82
N ILE A 323 -51.82 0.76 29.42
CA ILE A 323 -53.14 0.11 29.43
C ILE A 323 -53.46 -0.20 30.90
N PRO A 324 -54.30 0.61 31.58
CA PRO A 324 -54.71 0.36 32.97
C PRO A 324 -55.40 -1.00 33.11
N GLY A 325 -55.19 -1.70 34.22
CA GLY A 325 -55.80 -3.03 34.42
C GLY A 325 -57.33 -3.04 34.30
N ALA A 326 -57.99 -1.95 34.71
CA ALA A 326 -59.44 -1.78 34.57
C ALA A 326 -59.97 -1.75 33.12
N ASN A 327 -59.09 -1.59 32.12
CA ASN A 327 -59.44 -1.62 30.70
C ASN A 327 -59.33 -3.02 30.08
N VAL A 328 -58.71 -3.98 30.79
CA VAL A 328 -58.50 -5.37 30.36
C VAL A 328 -59.48 -6.27 31.11
N SER A 329 -60.15 -7.18 30.40
CA SER A 329 -61.13 -8.08 30.99
C SER A 329 -61.15 -9.44 30.29
N SER A 330 -61.31 -10.50 31.08
CA SER A 330 -61.78 -11.81 30.64
C SER A 330 -63.31 -11.87 30.78
N ILE A 331 -63.97 -12.67 29.95
CA ILE A 331 -65.43 -12.85 30.01
C ILE A 331 -65.87 -14.20 30.61
N GLU A 332 -64.98 -15.20 30.65
CA GLU A 332 -65.36 -16.60 30.94
C GLU A 332 -64.59 -17.29 32.08
N GLU A 333 -63.50 -16.72 32.60
CA GLU A 333 -62.60 -17.43 33.53
C GLU A 333 -62.20 -16.59 34.77
N SER A 334 -62.14 -17.24 35.94
CA SER A 334 -61.75 -16.64 37.21
C SER A 334 -60.52 -17.32 37.83
N GLY A 335 -59.40 -16.60 37.92
CA GLY A 335 -58.12 -17.12 38.39
C GLY A 335 -57.05 -17.25 37.30
N SER A 336 -57.40 -16.94 36.05
CA SER A 336 -56.46 -16.85 34.93
C SER A 336 -55.31 -15.87 35.19
N THR A 337 -54.23 -16.05 34.45
CA THR A 337 -53.04 -15.18 34.49
C THR A 337 -52.78 -14.51 33.14
N TYR A 338 -52.61 -13.19 33.15
CA TYR A 338 -52.25 -12.41 31.97
C TYR A 338 -50.75 -12.52 31.66
N SER A 339 -50.39 -12.58 30.38
CA SER A 339 -49.00 -12.66 29.92
C SER A 339 -48.78 -11.91 28.60
N LEU A 340 -47.52 -11.55 28.34
CA LEU A 340 -47.10 -10.94 27.07
C LEU A 340 -46.58 -12.03 26.13
N VAL A 341 -47.05 -12.04 24.87
CA VAL A 341 -46.57 -12.98 23.85
C VAL A 341 -45.39 -12.38 23.11
N THR A 342 -44.18 -12.88 23.38
CA THR A 342 -42.98 -12.59 22.58
C THR A 342 -43.09 -13.26 21.19
N PRO A 343 -43.03 -12.51 20.08
CA PRO A 343 -42.99 -13.09 18.74
C PRO A 343 -41.73 -13.94 18.49
N THR A 344 -41.79 -14.85 17.51
CA THR A 344 -40.64 -15.66 17.05
C THR A 344 -39.85 -15.05 15.91
N ALA A 345 -40.24 -13.86 15.44
CA ALA A 345 -39.52 -13.04 14.47
C ALA A 345 -39.77 -11.56 14.78
N SER A 346 -38.77 -10.71 14.57
CA SER A 346 -38.86 -9.27 14.82
C SER A 346 -39.88 -8.59 13.89
N GLY A 347 -40.61 -7.61 14.40
CA GLY A 347 -41.58 -6.81 13.63
C GLY A 347 -41.94 -5.52 14.37
N ASP A 348 -43.06 -4.91 14.01
CA ASP A 348 -43.56 -3.67 14.63
C ASP A 348 -44.14 -3.93 16.05
N HIS A 349 -43.49 -4.76 16.87
CA HIS A 349 -43.97 -5.17 18.19
C HIS A 349 -43.31 -4.35 19.28
N CYS A 350 -44.07 -3.91 20.29
CA CYS A 350 -43.54 -3.00 21.31
C CYS A 350 -42.40 -3.61 22.15
N VAL A 351 -42.18 -4.93 22.11
CA VAL A 351 -41.01 -5.59 22.73
C VAL A 351 -39.71 -5.32 21.99
N ASP A 352 -39.75 -5.19 20.65
CA ASP A 352 -38.60 -4.86 19.81
C ASP A 352 -38.25 -3.35 19.90
N HIS A 353 -39.21 -2.54 20.35
CA HIS A 353 -39.12 -1.08 20.52
C HIS A 353 -39.14 -0.64 22.00
N ALA A 354 -38.88 -1.54 22.96
CA ALA A 354 -38.78 -1.23 24.38
C ALA A 354 -37.36 -0.79 24.76
N ALA A 355 -37.22 0.11 25.74
CA ALA A 355 -35.90 0.48 26.26
C ALA A 355 -35.12 -0.75 26.78
N ALA A 356 -33.81 -0.80 26.51
CA ALA A 356 -32.99 -1.91 26.93
C ALA A 356 -32.82 -1.97 28.47
N PRO A 357 -32.99 -3.15 29.12
CA PRO A 357 -33.45 -4.41 28.55
C PRO A 357 -34.99 -4.45 28.41
N ALA A 358 -35.47 -4.90 27.26
CA ALA A 358 -36.90 -4.88 26.91
C ALA A 358 -37.80 -5.56 27.96
N ALA A 359 -37.36 -6.69 28.53
CA ALA A 359 -38.12 -7.48 29.51
C ALA A 359 -38.40 -6.78 30.86
N SER A 360 -37.76 -5.64 31.14
CA SER A 360 -38.12 -4.77 32.28
C SER A 360 -38.83 -3.48 31.87
N ASN A 361 -38.95 -3.21 30.57
CA ASN A 361 -39.49 -1.98 30.00
C ASN A 361 -40.77 -2.22 29.18
N LEU A 362 -41.18 -3.47 28.97
CA LEU A 362 -42.55 -3.86 28.63
C LEU A 362 -42.97 -4.97 29.58
N THR A 363 -43.95 -4.71 30.45
CA THR A 363 -44.42 -5.66 31.47
C THR A 363 -45.93 -5.67 31.57
N ILE A 364 -46.50 -6.82 31.95
CA ILE A 364 -47.92 -6.96 32.30
C ILE A 364 -48.05 -7.44 33.75
N ASP A 365 -48.98 -6.86 34.51
CA ASP A 365 -49.39 -7.44 35.79
C ASP A 365 -50.27 -8.66 35.54
N ALA A 366 -49.80 -9.82 35.98
CA ALA A 366 -50.44 -11.10 35.69
C ALA A 366 -51.85 -11.27 36.32
N SER A 367 -52.25 -10.41 37.27
CA SER A 367 -53.53 -10.50 37.99
C SER A 367 -54.58 -9.50 37.51
N THR A 368 -54.16 -8.36 36.97
CA THR A 368 -55.03 -7.25 36.53
C THR A 368 -54.97 -6.99 35.04
N GLY A 369 -54.00 -7.56 34.32
CA GLY A 369 -53.78 -7.29 32.89
C GLY A 369 -53.18 -5.92 32.60
N GLU A 370 -52.82 -5.14 33.63
CA GLU A 370 -52.24 -3.80 33.49
C GLU A 370 -50.90 -3.85 32.74
N VAL A 371 -50.79 -3.17 31.61
CA VAL A 371 -49.56 -3.12 30.81
C VAL A 371 -48.83 -1.81 31.05
N SER A 372 -47.57 -1.91 31.45
CA SER A 372 -46.63 -0.80 31.57
C SER A 372 -45.54 -0.89 30.50
N PHE A 373 -45.17 0.27 29.95
CA PHE A 373 -44.22 0.39 28.85
C PHE A 373 -43.26 1.56 29.06
N ARG A 374 -42.04 1.41 28.52
CA ARG A 374 -41.09 2.47 28.22
C ARG A 374 -40.56 2.23 26.81
N PRO A 375 -40.74 3.18 25.87
CA PRO A 375 -40.18 3.06 24.53
C PRO A 375 -38.65 3.09 24.62
N ALA A 376 -37.99 2.56 23.60
CA ALA A 376 -36.60 2.89 23.35
C ALA A 376 -36.44 4.42 23.18
N PRO A 377 -35.28 4.99 23.49
CA PRO A 377 -34.96 6.35 23.06
C PRO A 377 -35.15 6.48 21.56
N ASP A 378 -35.53 7.68 21.11
CA ASP A 378 -35.67 8.03 19.70
C ASP A 378 -36.73 7.18 18.92
N TYR A 379 -37.64 6.47 19.62
CA TYR A 379 -38.65 5.63 18.98
C TYR A 379 -40.02 6.31 18.79
N GLN A 380 -40.20 6.87 17.59
CA GLN A 380 -41.47 7.29 17.02
C GLN A 380 -42.16 6.16 16.22
N GLY A 381 -43.48 6.05 16.29
CA GLY A 381 -44.25 5.15 15.41
C GLY A 381 -45.50 4.51 16.02
N VAL A 382 -45.92 3.39 15.44
CA VAL A 382 -46.98 2.52 15.99
C VAL A 382 -46.38 1.15 16.24
N CYS A 383 -46.51 0.65 17.46
CA CYS A 383 -46.12 -0.71 17.83
C CYS A 383 -47.32 -1.51 18.35
N TYR A 384 -47.23 -2.84 18.27
CA TYR A 384 -48.29 -3.75 18.69
C TYR A 384 -47.91 -4.51 19.97
N ILE A 385 -48.85 -4.57 20.92
CA ILE A 385 -48.76 -5.36 22.16
C ILE A 385 -49.63 -6.60 21.99
N ARG A 386 -49.07 -7.79 22.24
CA ARG A 386 -49.81 -9.05 22.26
C ARG A 386 -50.03 -9.51 23.69
N ILE A 387 -51.28 -9.45 24.13
CA ILE A 387 -51.72 -9.93 25.45
C ILE A 387 -52.33 -11.32 25.26
N ALA A 388 -51.78 -12.30 25.96
CA ALA A 388 -52.37 -13.63 26.12
C ALA A 388 -52.93 -13.79 27.55
N LEU A 389 -53.83 -14.76 27.67
CA LEU A 389 -54.47 -15.14 28.93
C LEU A 389 -54.40 -16.65 29.06
N THR A 390 -54.00 -17.11 30.25
CA THR A 390 -53.81 -18.52 30.59
C THR A 390 -54.65 -18.85 31.82
N ASP A 391 -55.70 -19.64 31.61
CA ASP A 391 -56.53 -20.32 32.61
C ASP A 391 -55.73 -21.30 33.50
N GLY A 392 -54.72 -21.95 32.91
CA GLY A 392 -53.87 -22.98 33.51
C GLY A 392 -53.41 -24.02 32.49
N PHE A 393 -54.06 -24.07 31.33
CA PHE A 393 -53.77 -24.94 30.21
C PHE A 393 -53.08 -24.18 29.04
N PRO A 394 -52.52 -24.87 28.04
CA PRO A 394 -51.80 -24.23 26.93
C PRO A 394 -52.71 -23.49 25.92
N SER A 395 -53.16 -22.29 26.30
CA SER A 395 -53.82 -21.34 25.41
C SER A 395 -52.89 -20.90 24.26
N THR A 396 -53.45 -20.77 23.05
CA THR A 396 -52.80 -20.15 21.88
C THR A 396 -53.47 -18.84 21.47
N GLY A 397 -54.48 -18.39 22.22
CA GLY A 397 -55.20 -17.15 21.98
C GLY A 397 -54.44 -15.93 22.51
N TYR A 398 -54.38 -14.88 21.70
CA TYR A 398 -53.92 -13.56 22.11
C TYR A 398 -54.77 -12.48 21.44
N THR A 399 -54.86 -11.33 22.09
CA THR A 399 -55.38 -10.09 21.49
C THR A 399 -54.21 -9.16 21.17
N GLU A 400 -54.33 -8.39 20.08
CA GLU A 400 -53.29 -7.49 19.59
C GLU A 400 -53.77 -6.04 19.68
N VAL A 401 -53.04 -5.22 20.41
CA VAL A 401 -53.40 -3.83 20.75
C VAL A 401 -52.37 -2.88 20.15
N ALA A 402 -52.82 -1.95 19.31
CA ALA A 402 -51.97 -0.91 18.75
C ALA A 402 -51.69 0.20 19.78
N LEU A 403 -50.43 0.61 19.87
CA LEU A 403 -49.93 1.68 20.72
C LEU A 403 -49.17 2.69 19.85
N THR A 404 -49.57 3.96 19.89
CA THR A 404 -48.90 5.03 19.13
C THR A 404 -47.87 5.74 20.02
N VAL A 405 -46.61 5.72 19.62
CA VAL A 405 -45.56 6.53 20.26
C VAL A 405 -45.39 7.80 19.44
N THR A 406 -45.73 8.94 20.04
CA THR A 406 -45.77 10.24 19.36
C THR A 406 -44.54 11.06 19.68
N ASN A 407 -44.09 11.84 18.68
CA ASN A 407 -42.81 12.53 18.69
C ASN A 407 -42.66 13.49 19.88
N VAL A 408 -41.46 13.53 20.46
CA VAL A 408 -40.96 14.63 21.32
C VAL A 408 -39.81 15.28 20.57
N GLN A 409 -39.80 16.61 20.46
CA GLN A 409 -38.72 17.28 19.75
C GLN A 409 -37.44 17.28 20.57
N ASP A 410 -36.38 16.71 20.01
CA ASP A 410 -35.06 16.56 20.60
C ASP A 410 -34.06 17.59 20.07
N ALA A 411 -32.85 17.62 20.64
CA ALA A 411 -31.82 18.59 20.26
C ALA A 411 -30.83 18.01 19.22
N PRO A 412 -30.57 18.68 18.08
CA PRO A 412 -29.64 18.18 17.06
C PRO A 412 -28.22 18.04 17.60
N VAL A 413 -27.63 16.85 17.55
CA VAL A 413 -26.28 16.60 18.07
C VAL A 413 -25.23 16.74 16.97
N VAL A 414 -24.38 17.78 17.06
CA VAL A 414 -23.18 17.90 16.23
C VAL A 414 -22.09 16.95 16.75
N ALA A 415 -21.46 16.18 15.85
CA ALA A 415 -20.42 15.21 16.21
C ALA A 415 -19.28 15.82 17.04
N THR A 416 -18.86 15.10 18.09
CA THR A 416 -17.92 15.60 19.09
C THR A 416 -16.56 15.97 18.49
N ASN A 417 -16.04 17.13 18.89
CA ASN A 417 -14.82 17.75 18.36
C ASN A 417 -14.82 17.91 16.83
N LEU A 418 -15.99 17.98 16.19
CA LEU A 418 -16.17 18.01 14.72
C LEU A 418 -15.53 16.81 14.00
N THR A 419 -15.46 15.64 14.64
CA THR A 419 -14.98 14.41 14.00
C THR A 419 -15.78 14.14 12.69
N PRO A 420 -15.14 13.90 11.53
CA PRO A 420 -13.74 13.49 11.31
C PRO A 420 -12.77 14.61 10.90
N CYS A 421 -13.09 15.89 11.16
CA CYS A 421 -12.18 17.00 10.85
C CYS A 421 -10.85 16.88 11.61
N SER A 422 -9.76 17.21 10.92
CA SER A 422 -8.40 17.15 11.46
C SER A 422 -8.07 18.40 12.27
N ALA A 423 -7.55 18.23 13.49
CA ALA A 423 -7.02 19.32 14.32
C ALA A 423 -5.73 19.96 13.75
N SER A 424 -5.20 19.44 12.64
CA SER A 424 -4.09 20.01 11.89
C SER A 424 -4.37 20.12 10.40
N ALA A 425 -3.99 21.26 9.81
CA ALA A 425 -3.92 21.51 8.38
C ALA A 425 -2.48 21.84 7.98
N THR A 426 -2.21 21.92 6.68
CA THR A 426 -0.96 22.48 6.14
C THR A 426 -1.32 23.61 5.19
N GLU A 427 -0.56 24.69 5.24
CA GLU A 427 -0.51 25.76 4.24
C GLU A 427 -0.48 25.21 2.81
N ASP A 428 -1.21 25.84 1.89
CA ASP A 428 -1.41 25.49 0.48
C ASP A 428 -1.99 24.08 0.19
N VAL A 429 -2.22 23.25 1.21
CA VAL A 429 -2.88 21.95 1.09
C VAL A 429 -4.39 22.09 1.33
N ALA A 430 -5.18 21.73 0.32
CA ALA A 430 -6.64 21.76 0.42
C ALA A 430 -7.16 20.87 1.57
N TYR A 431 -7.75 21.52 2.57
CA TYR A 431 -8.43 20.90 3.71
C TYR A 431 -9.89 20.60 3.34
N SER A 432 -10.37 19.41 3.70
CA SER A 432 -11.78 19.06 3.54
C SER A 432 -12.19 17.98 4.54
N CYS A 433 -13.31 18.19 5.22
CA CYS A 433 -14.00 17.20 6.04
C CYS A 433 -15.52 17.38 5.92
N THR A 434 -16.28 16.34 6.25
CA THR A 434 -17.75 16.42 6.33
C THR A 434 -18.19 15.90 7.68
N VAL A 435 -18.82 16.77 8.47
CA VAL A 435 -19.30 16.49 9.82
C VAL A 435 -20.75 16.05 9.74
N ALA A 436 -21.08 14.96 10.44
CA ALA A 436 -22.45 14.53 10.62
C ALA A 436 -23.11 15.28 11.79
N ILE A 437 -24.38 15.62 11.62
CA ILE A 437 -25.25 16.22 12.63
C ILE A 437 -26.41 15.24 12.78
N THR A 438 -26.43 14.54 13.91
CA THR A 438 -27.43 13.51 14.20
C THR A 438 -28.55 14.13 15.03
N ASP A 439 -29.71 14.23 14.40
CA ASP A 439 -30.98 14.56 15.04
C ASP A 439 -31.93 13.36 14.84
N PRO A 440 -32.64 12.87 15.86
CA PRO A 440 -33.72 11.90 15.69
C PRO A 440 -34.82 12.39 14.74
N ASP A 441 -35.14 13.69 14.79
CA ASP A 441 -36.41 14.22 14.30
C ASP A 441 -36.47 14.45 12.79
N PRO A 442 -37.63 14.24 12.13
CA PRO A 442 -37.74 14.30 10.67
C PRO A 442 -37.59 15.70 10.05
N GLU A 443 -37.45 16.75 10.86
CA GLU A 443 -37.26 18.15 10.43
C GLU A 443 -35.92 18.42 9.70
N ASN A 444 -35.88 19.55 8.97
CA ASN A 444 -34.65 20.10 8.39
C ASN A 444 -33.94 21.01 9.39
N LEU A 445 -32.66 20.76 9.61
CA LEU A 445 -31.82 21.51 10.55
C LEU A 445 -31.24 22.78 9.91
N THR A 446 -31.06 23.83 10.70
CA THR A 446 -30.31 25.02 10.31
C THR A 446 -28.91 25.00 10.92
N VAL A 447 -27.89 24.82 10.07
CA VAL A 447 -26.48 24.88 10.48
C VAL A 447 -25.94 26.28 10.24
N ILE A 448 -25.28 26.88 11.25
CA ILE A 448 -24.61 28.18 11.14
C ILE A 448 -23.21 28.12 11.74
N ARG A 449 -22.29 28.91 11.17
CA ARG A 449 -21.04 29.32 11.81
C ARG A 449 -21.40 30.24 13.00
N ASP A 450 -20.76 30.06 14.15
CA ASP A 450 -20.97 30.97 15.29
C ASP A 450 -20.13 32.26 15.18
N GLY A 451 -20.44 33.27 15.98
CA GLY A 451 -19.79 34.59 15.93
C GLY A 451 -18.38 34.64 16.50
N SER A 452 -17.89 33.53 17.07
CA SER A 452 -16.55 33.37 17.66
C SER A 452 -15.60 32.48 16.84
N ASP A 453 -16.02 32.00 15.66
CA ASP A 453 -15.11 31.32 14.73
C ASP A 453 -14.13 32.31 14.07
N ASP A 454 -12.83 32.00 14.15
CA ASP A 454 -11.75 32.76 13.51
C ASP A 454 -10.98 31.97 12.41
N CYS A 455 -11.41 30.75 12.07
CA CYS A 455 -10.95 30.02 10.88
C CYS A 455 -11.57 30.59 9.58
N VAL A 456 -11.27 31.85 9.29
CA VAL A 456 -11.83 32.64 8.15
C VAL A 456 -11.51 32.09 6.76
N TRP A 457 -10.57 31.15 6.65
CA TRP A 457 -10.14 30.49 5.42
C TRP A 457 -10.94 29.21 5.09
N LEU A 458 -11.74 28.72 6.03
CA LEU A 458 -12.69 27.62 5.82
C LEU A 458 -14.04 28.16 5.32
N THR A 459 -14.78 27.30 4.62
CA THR A 459 -16.15 27.52 4.15
C THR A 459 -17.03 26.34 4.54
N GLU A 460 -18.18 26.63 5.15
CA GLU A 460 -19.16 25.63 5.58
C GLU A 460 -20.27 25.54 4.54
N THR A 461 -20.44 24.36 3.95
CA THR A 461 -21.55 24.05 3.04
C THR A 461 -22.46 23.01 3.70
N PRO A 462 -23.57 23.42 4.34
CA PRO A 462 -24.56 22.49 4.84
C PRO A 462 -25.33 21.81 3.70
N SER A 463 -25.76 20.59 3.97
CA SER A 463 -26.71 19.83 3.16
C SER A 463 -28.13 20.40 3.23
N ALA A 464 -29.01 20.02 2.30
CA ALA A 464 -30.36 20.59 2.17
C ALA A 464 -31.30 20.26 3.35
N ASP A 465 -31.00 19.22 4.11
CA ASP A 465 -31.64 18.81 5.36
C ASP A 465 -30.86 19.26 6.62
N GLY A 466 -29.69 19.86 6.45
CA GLY A 466 -28.79 20.27 7.54
C GLY A 466 -28.13 19.13 8.32
N ARG A 467 -28.34 17.86 7.93
CA ARG A 467 -27.85 16.67 8.67
C ARG A 467 -26.38 16.35 8.43
N THR A 468 -25.76 17.01 7.46
CA THR A 468 -24.31 17.06 7.26
C THR A 468 -23.83 18.46 6.90
N VAL A 469 -22.61 18.80 7.30
CA VAL A 469 -21.91 20.02 6.86
C VAL A 469 -20.53 19.68 6.34
N THR A 470 -20.24 20.07 5.10
CA THR A 470 -18.90 19.98 4.52
C THR A 470 -18.13 21.26 4.84
N ILE A 471 -16.99 21.11 5.48
CA ILE A 471 -16.06 22.17 5.84
C ILE A 471 -14.84 22.02 4.92
N SER A 472 -14.56 23.03 4.11
CA SER A 472 -13.43 22.99 3.18
C SER A 472 -12.80 24.35 2.93
N GLY A 473 -11.52 24.35 2.55
CA GLY A 473 -10.73 25.54 2.27
C GLY A 473 -9.26 25.19 2.03
N THR A 474 -8.47 26.14 1.55
CA THR A 474 -7.02 26.03 1.50
C THR A 474 -6.46 27.17 2.34
N PRO A 475 -5.68 26.91 3.41
CA PRO A 475 -5.11 27.97 4.23
C PRO A 475 -3.91 28.60 3.52
N ASP A 476 -3.82 29.93 3.55
CA ASP A 476 -2.68 30.71 3.05
C ASP A 476 -1.73 31.13 4.19
N ASN A 477 -0.64 31.82 3.83
CA ASN A 477 0.37 32.36 4.76
C ASN A 477 -0.22 33.22 5.89
N SER A 478 -1.36 33.90 5.71
CA SER A 478 -2.02 34.66 6.78
C SER A 478 -2.71 33.77 7.82
N ASN A 479 -2.83 32.46 7.55
CA ASN A 479 -3.53 31.49 8.38
C ASN A 479 -2.58 30.56 9.17
N VAL A 480 -1.27 30.59 8.90
CA VAL A 480 -0.24 29.80 9.63
C VAL A 480 -0.26 30.14 11.12
N GLY A 481 -0.54 29.15 11.95
CA GLY A 481 -0.83 29.34 13.37
C GLY A 481 -1.99 28.47 13.85
N GLY A 482 -2.76 28.96 14.81
CA GLY A 482 -3.96 28.29 15.33
C GLY A 482 -5.20 29.14 15.12
N CYS A 483 -6.30 28.52 14.69
CA CYS A 483 -7.65 29.08 14.64
C CYS A 483 -8.65 28.13 15.33
N GLN A 484 -9.84 28.62 15.66
CA GLN A 484 -10.91 27.89 16.34
C GLN A 484 -12.19 27.91 15.50
N LEU A 485 -12.49 26.78 14.86
CA LEU A 485 -13.71 26.55 14.09
C LEU A 485 -14.89 26.28 15.02
N GLU A 486 -16.03 26.96 14.83
CA GLU A 486 -17.24 26.78 15.67
C GLU A 486 -18.50 26.58 14.82
N ILE A 487 -19.13 25.41 14.99
CA ILE A 487 -20.35 25.01 14.28
C ILE A 487 -21.51 24.89 15.27
N ARG A 488 -22.64 25.54 14.96
CA ARG A 488 -23.91 25.40 15.67
C ARG A 488 -24.97 24.77 14.76
N ALA A 489 -25.58 23.68 15.22
CA ALA A 489 -26.81 23.14 14.64
C ALA A 489 -28.03 23.64 15.42
N THR A 490 -29.09 24.02 14.72
CA THR A 490 -30.32 24.56 15.30
C THR A 490 -31.53 23.92 14.63
N ASP A 491 -32.30 23.18 15.40
CA ASP A 491 -33.71 22.90 15.08
C ASP A 491 -34.56 24.13 15.49
N PRO A 492 -35.55 24.57 14.68
CA PRO A 492 -36.49 25.63 15.05
C PRO A 492 -37.32 25.40 16.33
N ASN A 493 -37.49 24.17 16.82
CA ASN A 493 -38.46 23.82 17.87
C ASN A 493 -37.82 23.48 19.24
N ALA A 494 -36.56 23.02 19.27
CA ALA A 494 -35.80 22.58 20.43
C ALA A 494 -34.55 23.45 20.68
N ALA A 495 -33.52 22.89 21.32
CA ALA A 495 -32.31 23.61 21.72
C ALA A 495 -31.14 23.40 20.73
N SER A 496 -30.49 24.48 20.30
CA SER A 496 -29.30 24.39 19.44
C SER A 496 -28.11 23.74 20.15
N HIS A 497 -27.40 22.83 19.48
CA HIS A 497 -26.11 22.30 19.96
C HIS A 497 -24.94 22.96 19.25
N MET A 498 -23.78 23.01 19.91
CA MET A 498 -22.54 23.61 19.41
C MET A 498 -21.36 22.66 19.63
N GLN A 499 -20.43 22.65 18.67
CA GLN A 499 -19.11 22.03 18.80
C GLN A 499 -18.04 22.98 18.25
N SER A 500 -16.85 22.92 18.85
CA SER A 500 -15.68 23.68 18.40
C SER A 500 -14.47 22.77 18.18
N LEU A 501 -13.60 23.16 17.25
CA LEU A 501 -12.33 22.49 16.95
C LEU A 501 -11.22 23.52 16.79
N ALA A 502 -10.19 23.44 17.62
CA ALA A 502 -8.95 24.16 17.39
C ALA A 502 -8.16 23.47 16.25
N ILE A 503 -7.88 24.20 15.18
CA ILE A 503 -7.11 23.73 14.02
C ILE A 503 -5.78 24.47 14.01
N THR A 504 -4.68 23.72 13.93
CA THR A 504 -3.34 24.28 13.74
C THR A 504 -2.92 24.14 12.28
N VAL A 505 -2.71 25.26 11.58
CA VAL A 505 -2.12 25.30 10.24
C VAL A 505 -0.60 25.26 10.38
N ALA A 506 0.02 24.19 9.90
CA ALA A 506 1.47 24.07 9.78
C ALA A 506 1.97 24.79 8.51
N ASN A 507 3.08 25.51 8.65
CA ASN A 507 3.80 26.14 7.54
C ASN A 507 4.24 25.09 6.52
N ALA A 508 4.18 25.41 5.23
CA ALA A 508 4.71 24.60 4.14
C ALA A 508 6.25 24.70 4.10
N ALA A 509 6.85 24.13 3.05
CA ALA A 509 8.25 24.39 2.72
C ALA A 509 8.32 25.04 1.32
N PRO A 510 8.90 26.24 1.20
CA PRO A 510 8.78 27.04 -0.01
C PRO A 510 9.38 26.35 -1.23
N THR A 511 8.63 26.36 -2.33
CA THR A 511 9.05 25.80 -3.62
C THR A 511 9.85 26.85 -4.40
N LEU A 512 11.17 26.68 -4.45
CA LEU A 512 12.08 27.58 -5.18
C LEU A 512 12.34 27.07 -6.61
N SER A 513 12.24 27.99 -7.57
CA SER A 513 12.59 27.78 -8.98
C SER A 513 13.71 28.73 -9.39
N ILE A 514 14.77 28.18 -9.99
CA ILE A 514 15.92 28.92 -10.50
C ILE A 514 16.24 28.43 -11.92
N ALA A 515 16.41 29.34 -12.87
CA ALA A 515 16.87 29.03 -14.21
C ALA A 515 18.37 28.72 -14.26
N THR A 516 18.87 28.27 -15.41
CA THR A 516 20.31 28.12 -15.64
C THR A 516 20.98 29.50 -15.71
N PRO A 517 22.02 29.81 -14.89
CA PRO A 517 22.71 31.09 -14.97
C PRO A 517 23.35 31.35 -16.34
N ASP A 518 23.44 32.62 -16.72
CA ASP A 518 24.13 33.03 -17.95
C ASP A 518 25.62 32.65 -17.94
N VAL A 519 26.11 32.18 -19.09
CA VAL A 519 27.48 31.71 -19.25
C VAL A 519 28.38 32.87 -19.64
N LEU A 520 29.42 33.07 -18.85
CA LEU A 520 30.38 34.16 -18.97
C LEU A 520 31.61 33.77 -19.81
N THR A 521 32.39 34.75 -20.23
CA THR A 521 33.71 34.57 -20.89
C THR A 521 34.76 35.44 -20.21
N GLU A 522 35.97 34.92 -20.00
CA GLU A 522 36.96 35.56 -19.08
C GLU A 522 37.38 36.99 -19.47
N ASP A 523 37.33 37.33 -20.76
CA ASP A 523 37.64 38.67 -21.31
C ASP A 523 36.41 39.55 -21.59
N ASP A 524 35.26 39.32 -20.94
CA ASP A 524 34.10 40.20 -21.12
C ASP A 524 34.43 41.64 -20.67
N PRO A 525 34.34 42.65 -21.58
CA PRO A 525 34.74 44.02 -21.27
C PRO A 525 33.90 44.70 -20.19
N SER A 526 32.72 44.16 -19.85
CA SER A 526 31.88 44.67 -18.76
C SER A 526 32.54 44.48 -17.38
N PHE A 527 33.29 43.40 -17.17
CA PHE A 527 34.00 43.09 -15.91
C PHE A 527 34.98 44.19 -15.49
N ALA A 528 35.52 44.96 -16.44
CA ALA A 528 36.38 46.11 -16.15
C ALA A 528 35.64 47.21 -15.35
N SER A 529 34.31 47.26 -15.40
CA SER A 529 33.51 48.42 -14.99
C SER A 529 32.42 48.17 -13.93
N SER A 530 31.78 47.00 -13.90
CA SER A 530 30.69 46.70 -12.97
C SER A 530 30.68 45.22 -12.53
N VAL A 531 29.70 44.85 -11.71
CA VAL A 531 29.19 43.45 -11.67
C VAL A 531 28.35 43.18 -12.91
N VAL A 532 28.19 41.91 -13.25
CA VAL A 532 27.36 41.40 -14.35
C VAL A 532 26.25 40.54 -13.75
N GLU A 533 25.01 40.76 -14.20
CA GLU A 533 23.87 39.93 -13.81
C GLU A 533 23.99 38.56 -14.50
N VAL A 534 23.83 37.48 -13.73
CA VAL A 534 23.88 36.08 -14.22
C VAL A 534 22.56 35.34 -13.99
N LEU A 535 21.67 35.90 -13.18
CA LEU A 535 20.27 35.50 -13.02
C LEU A 535 19.47 36.79 -12.81
N SER A 536 18.47 37.04 -13.65
CA SER A 536 17.58 38.20 -13.53
C SER A 536 16.49 37.99 -12.49
N ASN A 537 15.63 39.00 -12.30
CA ASN A 537 14.44 38.90 -11.46
C ASN A 537 13.31 38.03 -12.06
N ALA A 538 13.45 37.55 -13.29
CA ALA A 538 12.55 36.57 -13.90
C ALA A 538 13.07 35.12 -13.76
N ASP A 539 14.37 34.96 -13.47
CA ASP A 539 15.06 33.67 -13.43
C ASP A 539 15.06 33.01 -12.04
N VAL A 540 14.59 33.73 -11.02
CA VAL A 540 14.49 33.24 -9.64
C VAL A 540 13.10 33.57 -9.08
N SER A 541 12.35 32.56 -8.67
CA SER A 541 11.03 32.74 -8.06
C SER A 541 10.68 31.65 -7.05
N SER A 542 10.07 32.04 -5.94
CA SER A 542 9.20 31.19 -5.14
C SER A 542 7.87 30.99 -5.88
N LEU A 543 7.39 29.76 -5.99
CA LEU A 543 6.17 29.45 -6.78
C LEU A 543 4.87 29.51 -5.97
N ASP A 544 4.92 29.11 -4.69
CA ASP A 544 3.81 29.31 -3.74
C ASP A 544 3.91 30.70 -3.06
N GLU A 545 5.11 31.10 -2.62
CA GLU A 545 5.29 32.24 -1.73
C GLU A 545 5.31 33.60 -2.44
N GLY A 546 4.33 34.45 -2.13
CA GLY A 546 4.29 35.85 -2.56
C GLY A 546 5.13 36.81 -1.70
N GLN A 547 5.71 36.36 -0.59
CA GLN A 547 6.51 37.15 0.35
C GLN A 547 7.68 36.33 0.92
N GLY A 548 8.79 36.99 1.24
CA GLY A 548 9.97 36.35 1.83
C GLY A 548 11.27 37.09 1.51
N LEU A 549 12.41 36.49 1.84
CA LEU A 549 13.74 37.06 1.63
C LEU A 549 14.72 36.06 1.00
N TYR A 550 15.41 36.53 -0.05
CA TYR A 550 16.49 35.83 -0.72
C TYR A 550 17.86 36.15 -0.10
N SER A 551 18.75 35.16 -0.02
CA SER A 551 20.13 35.32 0.48
C SER A 551 21.09 34.32 -0.17
N LEU A 552 22.41 34.56 -0.09
CA LEU A 552 23.43 33.66 -0.63
C LEU A 552 24.12 32.86 0.48
N VAL A 553 24.34 31.57 0.23
CA VAL A 553 24.94 30.59 1.13
C VAL A 553 26.17 29.96 0.46
N TYR A 554 27.31 29.97 1.17
CA TYR A 554 28.62 29.55 0.64
C TYR A 554 29.18 28.29 1.34
N THR A 555 28.36 27.58 2.11
CA THR A 555 28.77 26.44 2.94
C THR A 555 28.13 25.14 2.46
N GLY A 556 28.93 24.06 2.40
CA GLY A 556 28.45 22.75 1.94
C GLY A 556 28.10 22.74 0.45
N LEU A 557 28.89 23.44 -0.36
CA LEU A 557 28.78 23.46 -1.82
C LEU A 557 29.44 22.23 -2.45
N SER A 558 29.08 21.89 -3.68
CA SER A 558 29.73 20.82 -4.45
C SER A 558 31.14 21.17 -4.96
N GLY A 559 31.44 22.46 -5.17
CA GLY A 559 32.73 22.96 -5.64
C GLY A 559 33.17 24.29 -5.00
N THR A 560 34.10 24.99 -5.64
CA THR A 560 34.65 26.27 -5.16
C THR A 560 33.58 27.35 -5.04
N ALA A 561 33.50 28.02 -3.89
CA ALA A 561 32.50 29.06 -3.65
C ALA A 561 32.75 30.30 -4.52
N CYS A 562 31.70 30.86 -5.13
CA CYS A 562 31.81 32.08 -5.95
C CYS A 562 32.24 33.34 -5.17
N ASN A 563 32.30 33.32 -3.84
CA ASN A 563 32.86 34.40 -3.03
C ASN A 563 34.33 34.18 -2.63
N ASP A 564 34.99 33.12 -3.11
CA ASP A 564 36.42 32.93 -2.88
C ASP A 564 37.23 34.00 -3.61
N THR A 565 38.26 34.48 -2.93
CA THR A 565 39.35 35.36 -3.39
C THR A 565 40.10 34.87 -4.64
N SER A 566 39.96 33.59 -4.99
CA SER A 566 40.44 33.01 -6.24
C SER A 566 39.52 33.30 -7.44
N VAL A 567 38.21 33.43 -7.19
CA VAL A 567 37.14 33.61 -8.20
C VAL A 567 36.81 35.09 -8.41
N VAL A 568 36.52 35.83 -7.33
CA VAL A 568 36.10 37.25 -7.40
C VAL A 568 37.23 38.23 -7.09
N ALA A 569 37.15 39.43 -7.67
CA ALA A 569 38.17 40.45 -7.53
C ALA A 569 38.34 40.94 -6.07
N THR A 570 37.24 41.15 -5.35
CA THR A 570 37.22 41.40 -3.90
C THR A 570 36.03 40.70 -3.20
N PRO A 571 36.16 40.23 -1.95
CA PRO A 571 35.32 39.11 -1.48
C PRO A 571 33.95 39.49 -0.89
N ALA A 572 33.55 40.77 -0.97
CA ALA A 572 32.43 41.31 -0.17
C ALA A 572 31.49 42.29 -0.90
N SER A 573 31.85 42.78 -2.09
CA SER A 573 31.02 43.66 -2.93
C SER A 573 30.72 43.10 -4.32
N ASP A 574 31.47 42.06 -4.72
CA ASP A 574 31.61 41.66 -6.12
C ASP A 574 30.78 40.40 -6.45
N ILE A 575 30.03 39.87 -5.47
CA ILE A 575 28.89 38.98 -5.69
C ILE A 575 27.73 39.47 -4.84
N LEU A 576 26.56 39.63 -5.48
CA LEU A 576 25.37 40.26 -4.91
C LEU A 576 24.13 39.43 -5.22
N ILE A 577 23.15 39.48 -4.31
CA ILE A 577 21.79 38.99 -4.54
C ILE A 577 20.79 40.09 -4.20
N ASN A 578 19.75 40.26 -5.01
CA ASN A 578 18.61 41.09 -4.65
C ASN A 578 17.76 40.33 -3.63
N THR A 579 17.77 40.79 -2.38
CA THR A 579 17.07 40.13 -1.26
C THR A 579 15.55 40.04 -1.43
N THR A 580 14.96 40.79 -2.37
CA THR A 580 13.52 40.80 -2.65
C THR A 580 13.15 40.07 -3.95
N THR A 581 14.09 39.91 -4.90
CA THR A 581 13.78 39.38 -6.24
C THR A 581 14.70 38.25 -6.71
N GLY A 582 15.55 37.70 -5.84
CA GLY A 582 16.41 36.54 -6.11
C GLY A 582 17.56 36.75 -7.11
N ALA A 583 17.48 37.76 -7.97
CA ALA A 583 18.46 38.10 -9.00
C ALA A 583 19.91 38.15 -8.47
N VAL A 584 20.84 37.52 -9.18
CA VAL A 584 22.25 37.36 -8.78
C VAL A 584 23.16 38.08 -9.76
N SER A 585 24.14 38.81 -9.23
CA SER A 585 25.21 39.43 -10.02
C SER A 585 26.59 39.07 -9.48
N ILE A 586 27.57 38.91 -10.36
CA ILE A 586 28.96 38.55 -10.02
C ILE A 586 29.96 39.38 -10.83
N LYS A 587 31.17 39.55 -10.29
CA LYS A 587 32.33 40.11 -10.99
C LYS A 587 33.54 39.17 -10.80
N PRO A 588 33.81 38.29 -11.78
CA PRO A 588 35.01 37.47 -11.78
C PRO A 588 36.29 38.30 -11.74
N ARG A 589 37.35 37.66 -11.30
CA ARG A 589 38.73 38.16 -11.41
C ARG A 589 39.19 38.06 -12.87
N ALA A 590 40.02 39.01 -13.32
CA ALA A 590 40.61 38.96 -14.65
C ALA A 590 41.44 37.66 -14.85
N HIS A 591 41.28 37.02 -16.01
CA HIS A 591 41.84 35.70 -16.35
C HIS A 591 41.42 34.57 -15.39
N TYR A 592 40.19 34.65 -14.85
CA TYR A 592 39.53 33.51 -14.18
C TYR A 592 38.64 32.78 -15.19
N PHE A 593 38.86 31.47 -15.30
CA PHE A 593 38.08 30.54 -16.11
C PHE A 593 37.75 29.28 -15.29
N GLY A 594 36.69 28.57 -15.69
CA GLY A 594 36.13 27.44 -14.95
C GLY A 594 34.80 27.80 -14.27
N SER A 595 34.34 26.93 -13.35
CA SER A 595 33.08 27.13 -12.65
C SER A 595 33.23 27.37 -11.16
N CYS A 596 32.30 28.16 -10.62
CA CYS A 596 32.12 28.40 -9.19
C CYS A 596 30.67 28.13 -8.79
N PHE A 597 30.46 27.90 -7.49
CA PHE A 597 29.18 27.49 -6.94
C PHE A 597 28.69 28.47 -5.87
N ALA A 598 27.37 28.62 -5.78
CA ALA A 598 26.70 29.31 -4.69
C ALA A 598 25.33 28.67 -4.44
N LYS A 599 24.78 28.83 -3.24
CA LYS A 599 23.39 28.47 -2.96
C LYS A 599 22.55 29.72 -2.81
N ILE A 600 21.45 29.81 -3.57
CA ILE A 600 20.38 30.75 -3.28
C ILE A 600 19.54 30.11 -2.18
N ARG A 601 19.39 30.83 -1.07
CA ARG A 601 18.45 30.53 0.00
C ARG A 601 17.24 31.44 -0.11
N PHE A 602 16.05 30.86 -0.06
CA PHE A 602 14.82 31.59 0.23
C PHE A 602 14.32 31.27 1.65
N ASN A 603 13.64 32.24 2.26
CA ASN A 603 13.11 32.21 3.62
C ASN A 603 11.76 32.95 3.63
N ASP A 604 10.68 32.27 4.02
CA ASP A 604 9.31 32.81 4.03
C ASP A 604 9.13 34.02 4.98
N GLY A 605 9.83 34.01 6.12
CA GLY A 605 9.72 34.98 7.20
C GLY A 605 8.71 34.63 8.31
N ASN A 606 7.99 33.51 8.21
CA ASN A 606 6.89 33.14 9.10
C ASN A 606 7.39 32.70 10.49
N GLY A 607 7.45 33.63 11.45
CA GLY A 607 8.12 33.46 12.74
C GLY A 607 7.66 32.32 13.68
N ALA A 608 6.62 31.56 13.32
CA ALA A 608 6.16 30.37 14.05
C ALA A 608 6.54 29.03 13.37
N GLY A 609 6.86 29.03 12.07
CA GLY A 609 7.13 27.82 11.27
C GLY A 609 8.30 27.95 10.28
N ASN A 610 8.99 29.09 10.29
CA ASN A 610 9.95 29.57 9.29
C ASN A 610 10.72 28.47 8.56
N SER A 611 10.40 28.32 7.29
CA SER A 611 10.95 27.30 6.42
C SER A 611 11.98 27.90 5.47
N ILE A 612 13.03 27.14 5.20
CA ILE A 612 14.14 27.56 4.34
C ILE A 612 14.41 26.52 3.27
N VAL A 613 14.62 27.00 2.05
CA VAL A 613 15.00 26.19 0.89
C VAL A 613 16.31 26.73 0.32
N ASP A 614 17.29 25.84 0.19
CA ASP A 614 18.60 26.13 -0.39
C ASP A 614 18.72 25.38 -1.72
N GLN A 615 18.88 26.10 -2.83
CA GLN A 615 19.16 25.49 -4.14
C GLN A 615 20.52 25.97 -4.66
N GLU A 616 21.34 25.03 -5.14
CA GLU A 616 22.69 25.31 -5.65
C GLU A 616 22.66 25.71 -7.13
N ILE A 617 23.46 26.71 -7.48
CA ILE A 617 23.72 27.19 -8.83
C ILE A 617 25.21 27.04 -9.16
N GLU A 618 25.50 26.70 -10.41
CA GLU A 618 26.84 26.72 -11.00
C GLU A 618 26.94 27.92 -11.95
N ILE A 619 27.95 28.77 -11.76
CA ILE A 619 28.27 29.88 -12.65
C ILE A 619 29.53 29.50 -13.41
N ILE A 620 29.49 29.56 -14.74
CA ILE A 620 30.57 29.11 -15.63
C ILE A 620 31.20 30.32 -16.33
N VAL A 621 32.52 30.46 -16.22
CA VAL A 621 33.32 31.40 -17.01
C VAL A 621 34.15 30.61 -18.01
N ASN A 622 33.80 30.70 -19.28
CA ASN A 622 34.54 30.05 -20.37
C ASN A 622 35.87 30.77 -20.65
N PRO A 623 36.94 30.03 -20.95
CA PRO A 623 38.18 30.64 -21.39
C PRO A 623 38.07 31.25 -22.79
N VAL A 624 38.90 32.25 -23.06
CA VAL A 624 39.03 32.95 -24.34
C VAL A 624 40.48 32.81 -24.82
N ASN A 625 40.82 33.33 -26.00
CA ASN A 625 42.17 33.27 -26.57
C ASN A 625 42.82 34.65 -26.65
N ASP A 626 43.84 34.86 -25.83
CA ASP A 626 44.73 36.02 -25.85
C ASP A 626 45.63 36.02 -27.11
N ALA A 627 46.62 36.92 -27.16
CA ALA A 627 47.58 36.98 -28.27
C ALA A 627 49.03 36.67 -27.81
N PRO A 628 49.78 35.83 -28.52
CA PRO A 628 51.09 35.37 -28.07
C PRO A 628 52.15 36.47 -28.10
N THR A 629 53.11 36.41 -27.19
CA THR A 629 54.10 37.47 -26.99
C THR A 629 55.55 36.97 -27.09
N ILE A 630 56.41 37.77 -27.72
CA ILE A 630 57.87 37.56 -27.70
C ILE A 630 58.42 38.29 -26.49
N THR A 631 58.87 37.55 -25.47
CA THR A 631 59.31 38.08 -24.18
C THR A 631 60.79 38.47 -24.15
N SER A 632 61.62 37.88 -25.01
CA SER A 632 63.03 38.28 -25.20
C SER A 632 63.58 37.80 -26.54
N VAL A 633 64.39 38.63 -27.21
CA VAL A 633 65.11 38.28 -28.44
C VAL A 633 66.28 39.25 -28.67
N PRO A 634 67.46 38.79 -29.12
CA PRO A 634 68.59 39.67 -29.45
C PRO A 634 68.25 40.67 -30.56
N THR A 635 68.52 41.95 -30.36
CA THR A 635 68.32 43.00 -31.38
C THR A 635 69.49 43.09 -32.38
N THR A 636 70.61 42.45 -32.09
CA THR A 636 71.83 42.37 -32.91
C THR A 636 72.50 41.01 -32.79
N TRP A 637 73.15 40.51 -33.85
CA TRP A 637 73.92 39.25 -33.82
C TRP A 637 75.15 39.31 -34.76
N GLU A 638 76.35 38.98 -34.29
CA GLU A 638 77.57 38.90 -35.14
C GLU A 638 77.84 37.43 -35.53
N ILE A 639 78.04 37.17 -36.83
CA ILE A 639 78.51 35.88 -37.36
C ILE A 639 79.90 36.06 -37.96
N LEU A 640 80.92 35.65 -37.20
CA LEU A 640 82.30 35.53 -37.67
C LEU A 640 82.42 34.28 -38.54
N LEU A 641 82.80 34.46 -39.81
CA LEU A 641 83.00 33.43 -40.82
C LEU A 641 84.49 33.08 -40.97
N ASP A 642 84.77 31.81 -41.27
CA ASP A 642 86.09 31.35 -41.72
C ASP A 642 86.05 30.99 -43.23
N PRO A 643 87.22 30.84 -43.90
CA PRO A 643 87.26 30.58 -45.35
C PRO A 643 86.84 29.16 -45.80
N SER A 644 86.44 28.26 -44.89
CA SER A 644 86.35 26.82 -45.15
C SER A 644 84.93 26.24 -45.26
N GLY A 645 83.87 26.98 -44.89
CA GLY A 645 82.50 26.52 -45.07
C GLY A 645 81.40 27.49 -44.67
N ASN A 646 80.14 27.08 -44.89
CA ASN A 646 78.98 27.78 -44.34
C ASN A 646 78.95 27.61 -42.81
N LYS A 647 78.65 28.68 -42.08
CA LYS A 647 78.53 28.64 -40.62
C LYS A 647 77.07 28.64 -40.19
N VAL A 648 76.75 27.84 -39.18
CA VAL A 648 75.42 27.76 -38.57
C VAL A 648 75.49 28.33 -37.15
N GLU A 649 74.58 29.23 -36.83
CA GLU A 649 74.42 29.86 -35.51
C GLU A 649 72.98 29.69 -35.03
N ASN A 650 72.79 29.49 -33.72
CA ASN A 650 71.47 29.37 -33.12
C ASN A 650 71.17 30.64 -32.30
N VAL A 651 70.18 31.41 -32.72
CA VAL A 651 69.75 32.63 -32.02
C VAL A 651 68.60 32.30 -31.08
N PRO A 652 68.78 32.40 -29.75
CA PRO A 652 67.72 32.13 -28.79
C PRO A 652 66.72 33.29 -28.73
N LEU A 653 65.45 32.96 -28.60
CA LEU A 653 64.39 33.87 -28.17
C LEU A 653 63.49 33.18 -27.13
N THR A 654 62.78 33.95 -26.32
CA THR A 654 61.72 33.44 -25.44
C THR A 654 60.38 33.98 -25.86
N LEU A 655 59.37 33.12 -25.78
CA LEU A 655 57.98 33.43 -26.07
C LEU A 655 57.09 33.02 -24.90
N SER A 656 55.92 33.64 -24.84
CA SER A 656 54.78 33.23 -24.03
C SER A 656 53.59 33.06 -24.98
N VAL A 657 52.78 32.02 -24.79
CA VAL A 657 51.54 31.84 -25.57
C VAL A 657 50.43 32.74 -25.03
N GLY A 658 50.35 32.88 -23.70
CA GLY A 658 49.36 33.70 -23.01
C GLY A 658 49.24 33.30 -21.54
N PRO A 659 48.07 33.51 -20.90
CA PRO A 659 47.82 33.05 -19.54
C PRO A 659 47.78 31.51 -19.40
N ALA A 660 47.51 31.02 -18.18
CA ALA A 660 47.70 29.60 -17.84
C ALA A 660 46.71 28.64 -18.55
N ASN A 661 45.52 29.12 -18.88
CA ASN A 661 44.54 28.53 -19.81
C ASN A 661 45.18 28.08 -21.14
N GLU A 662 46.14 28.86 -21.65
CA GLU A 662 46.71 28.70 -23.00
C GLU A 662 48.02 27.92 -23.03
N SER A 663 48.55 27.52 -21.87
CA SER A 663 49.82 26.80 -21.72
C SER A 663 49.96 25.47 -22.51
N ALA A 664 48.86 24.97 -23.08
CA ALA A 664 48.80 23.79 -23.95
C ALA A 664 48.88 24.09 -25.47
N GLN A 665 48.89 25.37 -25.89
CA GLN A 665 48.92 25.79 -27.30
C GLN A 665 50.30 25.65 -27.95
N THR A 666 50.34 25.50 -29.27
CA THR A 666 51.56 25.35 -30.08
C THR A 666 51.98 26.66 -30.75
N ALA A 667 52.90 27.38 -30.11
CA ALA A 667 53.62 28.47 -30.72
C ALA A 667 54.47 28.01 -31.92
N SER A 668 54.37 28.74 -33.03
CA SER A 668 55.14 28.59 -34.26
C SER A 668 55.82 29.91 -34.64
N LEU A 669 56.94 29.86 -35.37
CA LEU A 669 57.70 31.06 -35.73
C LEU A 669 57.55 31.45 -37.20
N ILE A 670 57.23 32.72 -37.44
CA ILE A 670 57.15 33.31 -38.79
C ILE A 670 58.30 34.31 -38.93
N CYS A 671 59.17 34.09 -39.91
CA CYS A 671 60.38 34.89 -40.10
C CYS A 671 60.54 35.44 -41.51
N THR A 672 61.19 36.60 -41.64
CA THR A 672 61.67 37.15 -42.93
C THR A 672 63.14 37.54 -42.82
N ASN A 673 63.82 37.67 -43.96
CA ASN A 673 65.24 38.05 -44.04
C ASN A 673 65.50 38.98 -45.23
N SER A 674 66.16 40.12 -44.99
CA SER A 674 66.52 41.08 -46.05
C SER A 674 67.72 40.68 -46.92
N ASN A 675 68.51 39.67 -46.54
CA ASN A 675 69.70 39.22 -47.29
C ASN A 675 69.72 37.69 -47.46
N PRO A 676 68.79 37.11 -48.25
CA PRO A 676 68.66 35.66 -48.43
C PRO A 676 69.80 35.00 -49.23
N THR A 677 70.68 35.80 -49.87
CA THR A 677 71.83 35.29 -50.64
C THR A 677 73.08 35.07 -49.80
N ARG A 678 73.20 35.74 -48.64
CA ARG A 678 74.30 35.56 -47.68
C ARG A 678 73.90 34.80 -46.43
N LEU A 679 72.63 34.86 -46.05
CA LEU A 679 72.08 34.28 -44.84
C LEU A 679 70.81 33.48 -45.19
N ASN A 680 70.71 32.24 -44.77
CA ASN A 680 69.45 31.51 -44.71
C ASN A 680 68.92 31.53 -43.27
N VAL A 681 67.62 31.64 -43.10
CA VAL A 681 66.95 31.73 -41.80
C VAL A 681 65.92 30.61 -41.74
N ASN A 682 66.15 29.63 -40.86
CA ASN A 682 65.15 28.60 -40.57
C ASN A 682 64.46 28.88 -39.24
N CYS A 683 63.14 29.03 -39.32
CA CYS A 683 62.23 29.21 -38.19
C CYS A 683 61.20 28.07 -38.10
N SER A 684 61.50 26.88 -38.64
CA SER A 684 60.65 25.68 -38.53
C SER A 684 60.56 25.08 -37.11
N ALA A 685 60.91 25.85 -36.08
CA ALA A 685 60.87 25.42 -34.69
C ALA A 685 59.53 25.84 -34.08
N THR A 686 58.79 24.86 -33.56
CA THR A 686 57.55 25.06 -32.80
C THR A 686 57.76 24.70 -31.34
N ARG A 687 56.88 25.19 -30.47
CA ARG A 687 56.94 24.94 -29.03
C ARG A 687 55.53 24.92 -28.44
N VAL A 688 55.23 23.93 -27.59
CA VAL A 688 54.00 23.95 -26.79
C VAL A 688 54.24 24.79 -25.53
N GLY A 689 53.43 25.82 -25.31
CA GLY A 689 53.50 26.73 -24.15
C GLY A 689 54.76 27.59 -24.05
N ASP A 690 54.89 28.26 -22.91
CA ASP A 690 55.90 29.30 -22.59
C ASP A 690 57.35 28.81 -22.49
N GLY A 691 58.26 29.54 -23.14
CA GLY A 691 59.71 29.45 -22.89
C GLY A 691 60.58 29.68 -24.13
N SER A 692 61.81 29.14 -24.08
CA SER A 692 62.82 29.37 -25.12
C SER A 692 62.63 28.54 -26.39
N VAL A 693 62.94 29.13 -27.54
CA VAL A 693 63.06 28.50 -28.86
C VAL A 693 64.21 29.15 -29.63
N ASN A 694 64.82 28.44 -30.59
CA ASN A 694 65.97 28.94 -31.36
C ASN A 694 65.61 29.16 -32.83
N ILE A 695 66.05 30.28 -33.39
CA ILE A 695 66.12 30.53 -34.84
C ILE A 695 67.48 30.04 -35.34
N VAL A 696 67.50 29.26 -36.42
CA VAL A 696 68.74 28.74 -37.01
C VAL A 696 69.17 29.64 -38.17
N LEU A 697 70.32 30.28 -38.02
CA LEU A 697 70.94 31.17 -38.99
C LEU A 697 72.09 30.45 -39.70
N THR A 698 72.00 30.28 -41.02
CA THR A 698 73.06 29.65 -41.83
C THR A 698 73.68 30.68 -42.76
N ALA A 699 74.91 31.13 -42.47
CA ALA A 699 75.63 32.13 -43.24
C ALA A 699 76.66 31.51 -44.21
N THR A 700 76.77 32.09 -45.40
CA THR A 700 77.71 31.68 -46.45
C THR A 700 78.93 32.62 -46.49
N PRO A 701 80.17 32.15 -46.71
CA PRO A 701 81.37 33.00 -46.83
C PRO A 701 81.30 34.08 -47.91
N GLY A 702 82.09 35.15 -47.73
CA GLY A 702 82.18 36.29 -48.66
C GLY A 702 82.25 37.64 -47.96
N VAL A 703 82.59 38.69 -48.72
CA VAL A 703 82.83 40.08 -48.29
C VAL A 703 81.84 40.56 -47.22
N ASP A 704 82.35 41.23 -46.18
CA ASP A 704 81.57 41.75 -45.04
C ASP A 704 80.23 42.40 -45.46
N SER A 705 79.15 42.00 -44.80
CA SER A 705 77.78 42.45 -45.13
C SER A 705 76.82 42.33 -43.94
N SER A 706 75.60 42.84 -44.07
CA SER A 706 74.57 42.74 -43.04
C SER A 706 73.26 42.15 -43.57
N ALA A 707 72.41 41.72 -42.65
CA ALA A 707 71.05 41.25 -42.88
C ALA A 707 70.13 41.75 -41.76
N VAL A 708 68.84 41.82 -42.03
CA VAL A 708 67.81 42.12 -41.02
C VAL A 708 66.83 40.96 -41.04
N VAL A 709 66.63 40.34 -39.88
CA VAL A 709 65.71 39.21 -39.68
C VAL A 709 64.54 39.70 -38.82
N THR A 710 63.31 39.59 -39.33
CA THR A 710 62.10 39.89 -38.55
C THR A 710 61.47 38.60 -38.06
N VAL A 711 60.82 38.64 -36.90
CA VAL A 711 60.21 37.47 -36.24
C VAL A 711 58.82 37.80 -35.71
N LYS A 712 57.87 36.89 -35.90
CA LYS A 712 56.63 36.79 -35.13
C LYS A 712 56.51 35.38 -34.53
N VAL A 713 55.72 35.28 -33.47
CA VAL A 713 55.11 34.03 -32.98
C VAL A 713 53.67 33.97 -33.49
N LYS A 714 53.20 32.78 -33.83
CA LYS A 714 51.80 32.46 -34.13
C LYS A 714 51.40 31.18 -33.39
N ASP A 715 50.33 31.19 -32.62
CA ASP A 715 49.78 29.99 -31.96
C ASP A 715 48.94 29.11 -32.92
N ASP A 716 48.27 28.09 -32.38
CA ASP A 716 47.41 27.14 -33.11
C ASP A 716 45.93 27.25 -32.73
N ALA A 717 45.53 28.32 -32.05
CA ALA A 717 44.16 28.58 -31.62
C ALA A 717 43.44 29.59 -32.54
N GLY A 718 42.20 29.94 -32.20
CA GLY A 718 41.32 30.75 -33.03
C GLY A 718 41.07 32.14 -32.44
N GLY A 719 41.71 33.18 -32.99
CA GLY A 719 41.52 34.55 -32.50
C GLY A 719 42.55 35.52 -33.08
N THR A 720 43.10 36.38 -32.22
CA THR A 720 44.25 37.25 -32.51
C THR A 720 45.57 36.47 -32.43
N ASP A 721 45.70 35.47 -33.30
CA ASP A 721 46.69 34.40 -33.26
C ASP A 721 48.16 34.78 -33.59
N GLU A 722 48.52 36.07 -33.62
CA GLU A 722 49.86 36.53 -34.05
C GLU A 722 50.46 37.64 -33.16
N SER A 723 51.73 37.44 -32.78
CA SER A 723 52.48 38.40 -31.97
C SER A 723 52.83 39.70 -32.70
N ALA A 724 53.21 40.71 -31.89
CA ALA A 724 53.98 41.86 -32.37
C ALA A 724 55.29 41.41 -33.05
N VAL A 725 55.78 42.22 -34.01
CA VAL A 725 56.99 41.91 -34.80
C VAL A 725 58.26 42.29 -34.03
N ALA A 726 59.15 41.34 -33.82
CA ALA A 726 60.51 41.59 -33.38
C ALA A 726 61.50 41.68 -34.55
N THR A 727 62.70 42.23 -34.31
CA THR A 727 63.73 42.46 -35.34
C THR A 727 65.15 42.26 -34.81
N ILE A 728 65.96 41.52 -35.58
CA ILE A 728 67.35 41.16 -35.30
C ILE A 728 68.24 41.70 -36.43
N ASN A 729 69.25 42.51 -36.09
CA ASN A 729 70.23 43.02 -37.06
C ASN A 729 71.47 42.11 -37.06
N VAL A 730 71.68 41.36 -38.14
CA VAL A 730 72.77 40.38 -38.25
C VAL A 730 73.94 40.97 -39.04
N SER A 731 75.15 40.93 -38.50
CA SER A 731 76.40 41.28 -39.20
C SER A 731 77.22 40.05 -39.56
N LEU A 732 77.71 39.97 -40.78
CA LEU A 732 78.47 38.85 -41.34
C LEU A 732 79.88 39.33 -41.68
N THR A 733 80.90 38.79 -41.00
CA THR A 733 82.30 39.26 -41.07
C THR A 733 83.22 38.13 -41.53
N ASP A 734 84.02 38.36 -42.59
CA ASP A 734 84.92 37.37 -43.22
C ASP A 734 86.36 37.48 -42.67
N ALA A 735 86.76 36.54 -41.81
CA ALA A 735 87.98 36.62 -41.01
C ALA A 735 89.11 35.68 -41.49
N VAL A 736 90.36 36.15 -41.39
CA VAL A 736 91.55 35.31 -41.56
C VAL A 736 92.05 34.86 -40.20
N VAL A 737 91.77 33.61 -39.83
CA VAL A 737 92.28 33.04 -38.59
C VAL A 737 93.74 32.65 -38.76
N LEU A 738 94.62 33.27 -37.98
CA LEU A 738 96.02 32.90 -37.80
C LEU A 738 96.08 31.71 -36.84
N ALA A 739 97.02 30.78 -37.07
CA ALA A 739 97.08 29.50 -36.35
C ALA A 739 97.04 29.67 -34.80
N PRO A 740 96.10 29.01 -34.08
CA PRO A 740 95.96 29.18 -32.64
C PRO A 740 97.22 28.80 -31.84
N ILE A 741 97.51 29.57 -30.80
CA ILE A 741 98.59 29.29 -29.85
C ILE A 741 98.06 28.21 -28.89
N ALA A 742 98.44 26.97 -29.18
CA ALA A 742 97.90 25.74 -28.57
C ALA A 742 98.90 25.01 -27.64
N ALA A 743 100.02 25.64 -27.28
CA ALA A 743 101.05 25.06 -26.42
C ALA A 743 101.75 26.16 -25.60
N ASP A 744 102.23 25.80 -24.40
CA ASP A 744 102.94 26.72 -23.51
C ASP A 744 104.21 27.29 -24.17
N THR A 745 104.40 28.60 -24.08
CA THR A 745 105.49 29.33 -24.77
C THR A 745 106.17 30.34 -23.86
N THR A 746 107.42 30.69 -24.17
CA THR A 746 108.23 31.63 -23.39
C THR A 746 108.77 32.74 -24.29
N ASN A 747 108.58 34.01 -23.91
CA ASN A 747 109.00 35.21 -24.67
C ASN A 747 108.50 35.18 -26.14
N TYR A 748 107.19 35.09 -26.36
CA TYR A 748 106.59 34.84 -27.68
C TYR A 748 106.21 36.13 -28.43
N ASP A 749 106.71 36.33 -29.65
CA ASP A 749 106.29 37.45 -30.51
C ASP A 749 105.22 37.00 -31.53
N ILE A 750 104.04 37.62 -31.45
CA ILE A 750 102.91 37.37 -32.38
C ILE A 750 103.24 37.93 -33.77
N TRP A 751 104.03 39.01 -33.85
CA TRP A 751 104.38 39.69 -35.09
C TRP A 751 105.33 38.87 -35.95
N ASP A 752 106.42 38.36 -35.36
CA ASP A 752 107.41 37.55 -36.07
C ASP A 752 106.78 36.26 -36.62
N ARG A 753 105.85 35.66 -35.86
CA ARG A 753 104.99 34.56 -36.32
C ARG A 753 104.15 34.95 -37.54
N ALA A 754 103.38 36.04 -37.45
CA ALA A 754 102.48 36.48 -38.53
C ALA A 754 103.25 36.84 -39.82
N VAL A 755 104.36 37.56 -39.69
CA VAL A 755 105.25 37.91 -40.82
C VAL A 755 105.85 36.65 -41.46
N THR A 756 106.34 35.71 -40.65
CA THR A 756 106.89 34.43 -41.15
C THR A 756 105.84 33.60 -41.90
N GLU A 757 104.61 33.52 -41.39
CA GLU A 757 103.60 32.57 -41.86
C GLU A 757 102.72 33.13 -42.99
N TYR A 758 102.52 34.47 -43.09
CA TYR A 758 101.58 35.09 -44.05
C TYR A 758 102.04 36.41 -44.72
N SER A 759 103.32 36.81 -44.65
CA SER A 759 103.84 38.11 -45.15
C SER A 759 103.27 38.63 -46.47
N THR A 760 103.14 37.80 -47.50
CA THR A 760 102.62 38.21 -48.83
C THR A 760 101.12 38.48 -48.87
N ALA A 761 100.33 37.85 -48.01
CA ALA A 761 98.89 38.11 -47.86
C ALA A 761 98.60 39.28 -46.91
N ILE A 762 99.46 39.48 -45.90
CA ILE A 762 99.36 40.54 -44.90
C ILE A 762 99.45 41.94 -45.52
N ALA A 763 100.36 42.14 -46.48
CA ALA A 763 100.70 43.48 -46.98
C ALA A 763 99.57 44.23 -47.72
N ASN A 764 98.53 43.55 -48.21
CA ASN A 764 97.51 44.13 -49.11
C ASN A 764 96.05 43.79 -48.72
N SER A 765 95.79 43.42 -47.45
CA SER A 765 94.50 42.90 -47.00
C SER A 765 93.72 43.89 -46.12
N ASN A 766 92.43 44.09 -46.43
CA ASN A 766 91.46 44.78 -45.56
C ASN A 766 90.73 43.83 -44.58
N ARG A 767 91.01 42.51 -44.61
CA ARG A 767 90.32 41.52 -43.76
C ARG A 767 90.73 41.66 -42.29
N THR A 768 89.88 41.17 -41.39
CA THR A 768 90.21 41.05 -39.98
C THR A 768 91.04 39.78 -39.76
N PHE A 769 92.27 39.95 -39.28
CA PHE A 769 93.15 38.86 -38.85
C PHE A 769 92.83 38.50 -37.39
N VAL A 770 92.62 37.23 -37.08
CA VAL A 770 92.28 36.75 -35.72
C VAL A 770 93.39 35.86 -35.20
N VAL A 771 93.93 36.15 -34.00
CA VAL A 771 94.85 35.25 -33.28
C VAL A 771 94.15 34.79 -32.00
N ARG A 772 94.20 33.50 -31.69
CA ARG A 772 93.66 32.93 -30.45
C ARG A 772 94.77 32.30 -29.60
N VAL A 773 94.83 32.64 -28.32
CA VAL A 773 95.52 31.82 -27.30
C VAL A 773 94.46 30.91 -26.69
N ASN A 774 94.63 29.59 -26.84
CA ASN A 774 93.60 28.62 -26.47
C ASN A 774 93.46 28.47 -24.94
N PRO A 775 92.30 28.00 -24.44
CA PRO A 775 92.07 27.73 -23.03
C PRO A 775 93.17 26.87 -22.39
N GLY A 776 93.65 27.30 -21.21
CA GLY A 776 94.65 26.58 -20.42
C GLY A 776 96.12 26.75 -20.85
N VAL A 777 96.39 27.32 -22.04
CA VAL A 777 97.75 27.58 -22.53
C VAL A 777 98.41 28.74 -21.80
N LYS A 778 99.70 28.63 -21.47
CA LYS A 778 100.47 29.68 -20.78
C LYS A 778 101.54 30.31 -21.66
N VAL A 779 101.61 31.63 -21.65
CA VAL A 779 102.67 32.40 -22.31
C VAL A 779 103.38 33.27 -21.29
N TYR A 780 104.66 33.05 -21.03
CA TYR A 780 105.37 33.70 -19.91
C TYR A 780 106.72 34.30 -20.28
N SER A 781 107.15 35.30 -19.52
CA SER A 781 108.51 35.84 -19.58
C SER A 781 109.34 35.33 -18.41
N ASN A 782 110.58 34.95 -18.70
CA ASN A 782 111.61 34.66 -17.70
C ASN A 782 112.68 35.76 -17.61
N ASN A 783 112.54 36.85 -18.38
CA ASN A 783 113.49 37.95 -18.43
C ASN A 783 112.80 39.26 -17.99
N PRO A 784 113.19 39.88 -16.87
CA PRO A 784 112.56 41.12 -16.40
C PRO A 784 112.69 42.31 -17.36
N ALA A 785 113.51 42.22 -18.42
CA ALA A 785 113.64 43.23 -19.47
C ALA A 785 112.80 42.96 -20.74
N ILE A 786 111.98 41.90 -20.81
CA ILE A 786 111.18 41.53 -21.99
C ILE A 786 109.77 41.09 -21.57
N ALA A 787 108.74 41.52 -22.32
CA ALA A 787 107.36 41.08 -22.11
C ALA A 787 107.15 39.60 -22.52
N ALA A 788 106.19 38.92 -21.88
CA ALA A 788 105.85 37.53 -22.20
C ALA A 788 105.26 37.38 -23.61
N MET A 789 104.47 38.37 -24.03
CA MET A 789 103.97 38.51 -25.39
C MET A 789 104.19 39.93 -25.91
N MET A 790 104.56 40.04 -27.19
CA MET A 790 104.70 41.30 -27.90
C MET A 790 103.88 41.30 -29.20
N THR A 791 103.43 42.50 -29.60
CA THR A 791 102.78 42.75 -30.89
C THR A 791 103.57 43.78 -31.70
N GLY A 792 104.78 43.40 -32.13
CA GLY A 792 105.55 44.17 -33.09
C GLY A 792 106.98 44.50 -32.68
N THR A 793 107.81 44.68 -33.70
CA THR A 793 109.12 45.35 -33.63
C THR A 793 109.19 46.43 -34.72
N SER A 794 110.18 47.31 -34.66
CA SER A 794 110.24 48.56 -35.45
C SER A 794 110.53 48.40 -36.96
N SER A 795 110.22 47.26 -37.57
CA SER A 795 110.65 46.93 -38.94
C SER A 795 109.79 45.90 -39.71
N GLY A 796 108.45 46.06 -39.84
CA GLY A 796 107.62 45.04 -40.52
C GLY A 796 106.16 45.35 -40.94
N ALA A 797 105.87 46.54 -41.47
CA ALA A 797 104.61 46.99 -42.10
C ALA A 797 103.34 46.08 -42.13
N LEU A 798 102.25 46.57 -41.51
CA LEU A 798 100.85 46.25 -41.83
C LEU A 798 100.20 47.36 -42.67
N SER A 799 99.06 47.08 -43.32
CA SER A 799 98.21 48.11 -43.94
C SER A 799 97.41 48.88 -42.88
N THR A 800 97.27 50.19 -43.05
CA THR A 800 96.45 51.08 -42.18
C THR A 800 94.96 50.73 -42.16
N THR A 801 94.50 49.89 -43.08
CA THR A 801 93.12 49.34 -43.12
C THR A 801 92.98 47.97 -42.46
N ALA A 802 94.08 47.29 -42.13
CA ALA A 802 94.05 45.96 -41.54
C ALA A 802 93.61 46.01 -40.07
N ARG A 803 92.79 45.04 -39.68
CA ARG A 803 92.34 44.84 -38.30
C ARG A 803 92.98 43.57 -37.74
N VAL A 804 93.50 43.63 -36.51
CA VAL A 804 94.07 42.48 -35.81
C VAL A 804 93.27 42.27 -34.52
N ARG A 805 92.47 41.20 -34.45
CA ARG A 805 91.61 40.84 -33.31
C ARG A 805 92.30 39.72 -32.53
N LEU A 806 92.99 40.06 -31.45
CA LEU A 806 93.63 39.11 -30.54
C LEU A 806 92.59 38.62 -29.53
N ILE A 807 92.52 37.32 -29.30
CA ILE A 807 91.62 36.69 -28.33
C ILE A 807 92.48 35.84 -27.39
N ASN A 808 92.49 36.17 -26.09
CA ASN A 808 93.17 35.37 -25.07
C ASN A 808 92.16 34.62 -24.21
N GLU A 809 92.13 33.29 -24.33
CA GLU A 809 91.41 32.37 -23.43
C GLU A 809 92.38 31.62 -22.48
N GLY A 810 93.70 31.81 -22.66
CA GLY A 810 94.76 31.18 -21.87
C GLY A 810 95.25 32.03 -20.69
N SER A 811 96.55 32.06 -20.45
CA SER A 811 97.19 32.80 -19.35
C SER A 811 98.52 33.44 -19.79
N ILE A 812 98.72 34.72 -19.46
CA ILE A 812 99.91 35.49 -19.84
C ILE A 812 100.63 36.01 -18.57
N ILE A 813 101.94 35.77 -18.41
CA ILE A 813 102.63 35.96 -17.11
C ILE A 813 103.99 36.68 -17.26
N GLY A 814 104.13 37.86 -16.65
CA GLY A 814 105.37 38.64 -16.58
C GLY A 814 106.38 38.15 -15.52
N ALA A 815 107.64 38.52 -15.67
CA ALA A 815 108.75 38.06 -14.81
C ALA A 815 108.83 38.79 -13.45
N SER A 816 109.25 38.09 -12.40
CA SER A 816 109.44 38.62 -11.05
C SER A 816 110.79 39.34 -10.85
N GLY A 817 110.81 40.38 -10.01
CA GLY A 817 112.00 41.19 -9.70
C GLY A 817 112.83 40.65 -8.53
N SER A 818 114.14 40.88 -8.54
CA SER A 818 115.09 40.36 -7.53
C SER A 818 115.54 41.41 -6.50
N GLY A 819 115.45 41.06 -5.22
CA GLY A 819 115.67 41.97 -4.08
C GLY A 819 117.14 42.21 -3.69
N GLY A 820 117.82 43.07 -4.45
CA GLY A 820 118.90 44.00 -4.04
C GLY A 820 120.06 43.57 -3.11
N ALA A 821 121.31 43.76 -3.59
CA ALA A 821 122.51 43.81 -2.76
C ALA A 821 123.63 44.74 -3.33
N PRO A 822 124.01 45.83 -2.63
CA PRO A 822 125.29 46.53 -2.77
C PRO A 822 126.24 46.18 -1.59
N SER A 823 127.56 46.39 -1.62
CA SER A 823 128.43 47.26 -2.44
C SER A 823 129.79 46.54 -2.68
N ALA A 824 130.75 46.97 -3.50
CA ALA A 824 131.19 48.31 -3.94
C ALA A 824 132.07 48.18 -5.22
N ALA A 825 132.39 49.19 -6.04
CA ALA A 825 131.88 50.56 -6.29
C ALA A 825 132.61 51.12 -7.55
N THR A 826 132.74 52.46 -7.69
CA THR A 826 133.38 53.21 -8.80
C THR A 826 132.68 53.11 -10.18
N PRO A 827 132.79 54.14 -11.07
CA PRO A 827 131.56 54.69 -11.66
C PRO A 827 131.47 54.68 -13.20
N GLY A 828 130.26 54.38 -13.70
CA GLY A 828 129.78 54.68 -15.05
C GLY A 828 128.26 54.88 -15.02
N ASN A 829 127.75 56.00 -15.54
CA ASN A 829 126.39 56.46 -15.26
C ASN A 829 125.29 55.69 -16.02
N LEU A 830 124.73 54.64 -15.41
CA LEU A 830 123.33 54.24 -15.58
C LEU A 830 122.74 53.89 -14.22
N ARG A 831 121.55 54.43 -13.90
CA ARG A 831 120.77 53.99 -12.72
C ARG A 831 119.93 52.77 -13.13
N GLN A 832 120.03 51.69 -12.37
CA GLN A 832 119.11 50.54 -12.45
C GLN A 832 118.60 50.19 -11.05
N GLY A 833 117.39 49.63 -10.99
CA GLY A 833 116.80 49.08 -9.76
C GLY A 833 115.55 49.83 -9.30
N GLN A 834 114.41 49.65 -9.99
CA GLN A 834 113.10 50.02 -9.43
C GLN A 834 111.87 49.25 -9.95
N ASP A 835 111.97 48.42 -11.00
CA ASP A 835 110.81 47.85 -11.71
C ASP A 835 110.73 46.30 -11.69
N GLY A 836 109.51 45.77 -11.80
CA GLY A 836 109.22 44.35 -12.08
C GLY A 836 108.78 44.13 -13.54
N GLY A 837 108.87 42.89 -14.03
CA GLY A 837 108.71 42.59 -15.46
C GLY A 837 107.28 42.71 -16.00
N THR A 838 107.17 43.27 -17.21
CA THR A 838 105.92 43.42 -17.97
C THR A 838 105.38 42.06 -18.45
N ALA A 839 104.06 41.87 -18.47
CA ALA A 839 103.45 40.66 -19.06
C ALA A 839 103.16 40.81 -20.56
N PHE A 840 102.46 41.86 -21.01
CA PHE A 840 102.06 42.05 -22.41
C PHE A 840 102.43 43.45 -22.92
N GLN A 841 102.94 43.56 -24.16
CA GLN A 841 103.34 44.84 -24.75
C GLN A 841 102.87 45.03 -26.20
N VAL A 842 102.33 46.21 -26.52
CA VAL A 842 101.80 46.57 -27.84
C VAL A 842 102.75 47.51 -28.60
N TYR A 843 103.11 47.19 -29.85
CA TYR A 843 103.85 48.08 -30.76
C TYR A 843 103.07 48.38 -32.04
N ALA A 844 101.83 48.85 -31.88
CA ALA A 844 100.98 49.27 -33.00
C ALA A 844 101.51 50.57 -33.66
N LEU A 845 101.94 50.46 -34.92
CA LEU A 845 102.39 51.60 -35.73
C LEU A 845 101.38 51.98 -36.83
N HIS A 846 100.69 51.01 -37.45
CA HIS A 846 99.85 51.22 -38.63
C HIS A 846 98.69 50.19 -38.77
N ALA A 847 98.06 49.73 -37.69
CA ALA A 847 96.98 48.73 -37.79
C ALA A 847 96.02 48.76 -36.60
N ASN A 848 94.73 48.50 -36.86
CA ASN A 848 93.68 48.53 -35.84
C ASN A 848 93.71 47.27 -34.97
N VAL A 849 94.43 47.32 -33.85
CA VAL A 849 94.53 46.20 -32.89
C VAL A 849 93.32 46.22 -31.96
N THR A 850 92.50 45.18 -32.02
CA THR A 850 91.45 44.88 -31.04
C THR A 850 91.92 43.75 -30.13
N ILE A 851 91.89 43.93 -28.81
CA ILE A 851 92.25 42.88 -27.84
C ILE A 851 91.01 42.47 -27.07
N ILE A 852 90.68 41.18 -27.12
CA ILE A 852 89.66 40.52 -26.30
C ILE A 852 90.38 39.57 -25.33
N ASN A 853 90.00 39.62 -24.05
CA ASN A 853 90.59 38.81 -23.00
C ASN A 853 89.50 38.12 -22.18
N GLU A 854 89.39 36.82 -22.36
CA GLU A 854 88.49 35.90 -21.63
C GLU A 854 89.28 35.08 -20.58
N GLY A 855 90.61 34.98 -20.73
CA GLY A 855 91.55 34.32 -19.83
C GLY A 855 92.30 35.27 -18.86
N PHE A 856 93.53 34.90 -18.49
CA PHE A 856 94.29 35.54 -17.40
C PHE A 856 95.52 36.34 -17.88
N ILE A 857 95.84 37.46 -17.20
CA ILE A 857 97.09 38.21 -17.39
C ILE A 857 97.68 38.63 -16.02
N PHE A 858 98.97 38.38 -15.76
CA PHE A 858 99.65 38.63 -14.48
C PHE A 858 100.97 39.41 -14.63
N GLY A 859 101.14 40.54 -13.93
CA GLY A 859 102.38 41.32 -13.86
C GLY A 859 103.25 41.01 -12.62
N GLY A 860 104.57 41.23 -12.70
CA GLY A 860 105.53 40.86 -11.65
C GLY A 860 105.71 41.89 -10.51
N GLY A 861 105.60 41.45 -9.24
CA GLY A 861 105.82 42.29 -8.06
C GLY A 861 107.21 42.18 -7.41
N GLY A 862 107.52 43.07 -6.47
CA GLY A 862 108.75 43.08 -5.66
C GLY A 862 108.57 43.77 -4.30
N GLY A 863 109.30 43.35 -3.27
CA GLY A 863 109.15 43.82 -1.88
C GLY A 863 110.43 44.39 -1.26
N GLY A 864 110.30 45.17 -0.18
CA GLY A 864 111.42 45.79 0.55
C GLY A 864 111.12 46.04 2.03
N GLY A 865 112.11 46.47 2.83
CA GLY A 865 111.93 46.74 4.26
C GLY A 865 113.20 47.20 5.01
N ARG A 866 113.12 47.22 6.36
CA ARG A 866 114.09 47.66 7.41
C ARG A 866 113.98 49.13 7.92
N GLY A 867 113.73 49.30 9.23
CA GLY A 867 114.80 49.51 10.23
C GLY A 867 115.04 50.91 10.86
N GLY A 868 114.89 50.99 12.20
CA GLY A 868 115.50 51.97 13.13
C GLY A 868 114.74 53.28 13.41
N THR A 869 114.98 54.09 14.47
CA THR A 869 115.48 53.90 15.87
C THR A 869 115.75 55.28 16.49
N ASP A 870 115.19 55.62 17.67
CA ASP A 870 115.67 56.67 18.58
C ASP A 870 115.30 56.37 20.07
N ASN A 871 115.74 57.23 21.01
CA ASN A 871 115.76 56.94 22.47
C ASN A 871 115.27 58.14 23.32
N ASN A 872 114.43 57.86 24.33
CA ASN A 872 114.34 58.53 25.66
C ASN A 872 113.94 60.04 25.72
N ASP A 873 113.36 60.58 26.81
CA ASP A 873 112.80 59.98 28.04
C ASP A 873 111.69 60.83 28.73
N GLY A 874 110.67 60.14 29.29
CA GLY A 874 109.98 60.49 30.54
C GLY A 874 109.03 61.71 30.63
N ALA A 875 107.73 61.56 30.31
CA ALA A 875 106.68 62.51 30.73
C ALA A 875 105.27 61.90 30.95
N GLN A 876 104.46 62.65 31.69
CA GLN A 876 103.12 62.39 32.25
C GLN A 876 101.98 62.07 31.25
N GLY A 877 100.93 61.36 31.70
CA GLY A 877 99.62 61.30 31.01
C GLY A 877 98.60 60.32 31.63
N GLN A 878 97.39 60.79 31.94
CA GLN A 878 96.21 59.96 32.31
C GLN A 878 95.29 59.82 31.08
N GLY A 879 94.34 58.87 30.97
CA GLY A 879 93.98 57.74 31.82
C GLY A 879 92.54 57.25 31.52
N GLY A 880 92.33 55.93 31.44
CA GLY A 880 91.04 55.27 31.14
C GLY A 880 91.26 54.05 30.21
N ALA A 881 91.24 52.80 30.67
CA ALA A 881 90.11 51.99 31.18
C ALA A 881 89.27 51.38 30.03
N GLY A 882 89.19 50.04 29.85
CA GLY A 882 89.81 48.95 30.62
C GLY A 882 89.83 47.61 29.87
N GLU A 883 90.44 46.57 30.46
CA GLU A 883 90.88 45.34 29.75
C GLU A 883 90.04 44.07 30.00
N GLY A 884 90.16 43.10 29.07
CA GLY A 884 89.76 41.69 29.18
C GLY A 884 90.39 40.83 28.05
N PRO A 885 90.71 39.53 28.25
CA PRO A 885 91.97 39.01 27.69
C PRO A 885 91.92 37.85 26.64
N LEU A 886 92.73 38.01 25.55
CA LEU A 886 93.70 37.02 24.97
C LEU A 886 93.23 35.75 24.16
N ALA A 887 93.54 35.64 22.84
CA ALA A 887 93.51 34.38 22.01
C ALA A 887 94.51 34.27 20.79
N ALA A 888 95.45 33.29 20.74
CA ALA A 888 96.43 32.94 19.65
C ALA A 888 97.31 31.67 19.94
N ALA A 889 97.97 31.11 18.90
CA ALA A 889 99.14 30.20 18.94
C ALA A 889 99.01 28.80 19.60
N VAL A 890 98.47 27.79 18.90
CA VAL A 890 99.18 26.86 17.96
C VAL A 890 100.08 25.78 18.59
N ALA A 891 99.76 24.48 18.36
CA ALA A 891 100.59 23.55 17.55
C ALA A 891 100.08 22.08 17.55
N GLY A 892 99.46 21.62 16.45
CA GLY A 892 99.10 20.20 16.24
C GLY A 892 99.95 19.49 15.15
N SER A 893 100.28 18.21 15.33
CA SER A 893 100.91 17.38 14.27
C SER A 893 100.74 15.86 14.45
N ALA A 894 100.21 15.18 13.41
CA ALA A 894 100.08 13.72 13.22
C ALA A 894 99.21 12.91 14.23
N GLY A 895 98.54 11.81 13.85
CA GLY A 895 98.30 11.24 12.51
C GLY A 895 97.78 9.79 12.50
N ALA A 896 97.12 9.36 11.40
CA ALA A 896 96.60 8.01 11.11
C ALA A 896 95.35 7.55 11.95
N SER A 897 94.51 6.59 11.54
CA SER A 897 94.55 5.64 10.40
C SER A 897 93.14 5.16 9.94
N GLY A 898 93.01 4.75 8.66
CA GLY A 898 91.97 3.84 8.11
C GLY A 898 90.50 4.36 8.01
N GLY A 899 89.71 4.06 6.96
CA GLY A 899 89.98 3.41 5.67
C GLY A 899 89.03 2.25 5.33
N GLY A 900 88.06 2.45 4.43
CA GLY A 900 87.18 1.39 3.91
C GLY A 900 85.91 1.95 3.26
N VAL A 901 85.50 1.41 2.11
CA VAL A 901 84.37 1.90 1.28
C VAL A 901 83.52 0.72 0.81
N GLY A 902 82.21 0.93 0.64
CA GLY A 902 81.33 0.03 -0.11
C GLY A 902 80.00 -0.24 0.60
N GLY A 903 78.90 -0.16 -0.15
CA GLY A 903 77.57 -0.54 0.34
C GLY A 903 76.77 -1.24 -0.76
N GLY A 904 75.58 -1.76 -0.42
CA GLY A 904 74.64 -2.27 -1.42
C GLY A 904 73.70 -3.38 -0.96
N ALA A 905 72.39 -3.11 -1.13
CA ALA A 905 71.32 -4.06 -1.42
C ALA A 905 70.71 -4.99 -0.33
N ALA A 906 69.45 -5.34 -0.63
CA ALA A 906 68.72 -6.57 -0.30
C ALA A 906 68.29 -6.86 1.16
N THR A 907 67.00 -6.57 1.43
CA THR A 907 65.98 -7.48 1.98
C THR A 907 66.39 -8.74 2.79
N ALA A 908 65.76 -8.88 3.97
CA ALA A 908 64.92 -10.01 4.40
C ALA A 908 65.22 -10.66 5.78
N LEU A 909 64.12 -11.10 6.40
CA LEU A 909 63.97 -12.21 7.35
C LEU A 909 64.59 -12.20 8.77
N ALA A 910 63.67 -12.46 9.71
CA ALA A 910 63.77 -13.46 10.80
C ALA A 910 64.52 -13.16 12.12
N VAL A 911 63.73 -13.21 13.21
CA VAL A 911 63.97 -13.92 14.50
C VAL A 911 65.21 -13.52 15.35
N GLY A 912 65.12 -13.24 16.65
CA GLY A 912 63.98 -13.22 17.58
C GLY A 912 64.24 -14.00 18.88
N ALA A 913 64.11 -13.34 20.04
CA ALA A 913 64.08 -13.92 21.40
C ALA A 913 63.44 -12.86 22.36
N THR A 914 62.37 -13.05 23.16
CA THR A 914 61.89 -14.11 24.11
C THR A 914 62.51 -14.00 25.52
N VAL A 915 61.80 -14.14 26.66
CA VAL A 915 60.38 -14.50 26.91
C VAL A 915 59.90 -14.13 28.35
N HIS A 916 58.60 -14.38 28.61
CA HIS A 916 57.85 -14.57 29.89
C HIS A 916 56.73 -13.52 30.12
N ASP A 917 55.46 -13.83 30.43
CA ASP A 917 54.58 -15.03 30.35
C ASP A 917 53.12 -14.56 30.69
N TYR A 918 51.96 -15.25 30.55
CA TYR A 918 51.46 -16.60 30.16
C TYR A 918 50.02 -16.35 29.58
N ILE A 919 49.43 -17.00 28.56
CA ILE A 919 48.96 -18.41 28.37
C ILE A 919 47.92 -18.82 29.45
N PRO A 920 46.72 -19.39 29.12
CA PRO A 920 46.31 -20.21 27.96
C PRO A 920 45.07 -19.71 27.16
N SER A 921 44.60 -20.32 26.07
CA SER A 921 45.22 -21.16 25.00
C SER A 921 44.22 -21.39 23.83
N ASN A 922 44.68 -22.12 22.80
CA ASN A 922 43.91 -22.82 21.76
C ASN A 922 43.14 -21.99 20.71
N GLY A 923 43.68 -22.00 19.49
CA GLY A 923 42.88 -22.09 18.27
C GLY A 923 43.32 -23.33 17.47
N SER A 924 42.46 -23.83 16.58
CA SER A 924 42.84 -24.82 15.56
C SER A 924 41.96 -24.69 14.31
N ALA A 925 42.58 -24.56 13.13
CA ALA A 925 41.92 -24.90 11.86
C ALA A 925 41.68 -26.43 11.79
N GLN A 926 40.78 -27.00 10.97
CA GLN A 926 40.88 -27.03 9.51
C GLN A 926 39.67 -27.78 8.88
N ILE A 927 39.47 -27.64 7.56
CA ILE A 927 38.69 -28.51 6.64
C ILE A 927 37.14 -28.34 6.58
N ASN A 928 36.68 -28.29 5.33
CA ASN A 928 35.32 -28.36 4.75
C ASN A 928 34.17 -28.99 5.57
N ALA A 929 32.99 -28.36 5.51
CA ALA A 929 31.78 -28.98 4.94
C ALA A 929 30.70 -27.94 4.54
N SER A 930 29.78 -28.34 3.67
CA SER A 930 28.68 -27.56 3.09
C SER A 930 27.35 -27.64 3.86
N GLY A 931 26.52 -26.59 3.76
CA GLY A 931 25.04 -26.74 3.68
C GLY A 931 24.19 -25.98 4.71
N GLY A 932 23.04 -25.45 4.25
CA GLY A 932 22.03 -24.71 5.04
C GLY A 932 21.93 -23.24 4.59
N GLN A 933 20.95 -22.80 3.78
CA GLN A 933 19.51 -22.61 4.09
C GLN A 933 19.29 -21.54 5.17
N GLY A 934 18.76 -20.34 4.88
CA GLY A 934 18.38 -19.73 3.60
C GLY A 934 17.60 -18.40 3.79
N GLY A 935 17.27 -17.68 2.71
CA GLY A 935 16.31 -16.55 2.66
C GLY A 935 16.79 -15.23 3.33
N SER A 936 17.14 -14.13 2.66
CA SER A 936 16.68 -13.47 1.41
C SER A 936 15.41 -12.60 1.52
N SER A 937 15.66 -11.28 1.61
CA SER A 937 15.00 -10.21 0.83
C SER A 937 13.49 -9.87 0.95
N CYS A 938 13.26 -8.61 1.35
CA CYS A 938 12.39 -7.60 0.68
C CYS A 938 10.84 -7.63 0.75
N LEU A 939 10.33 -6.40 0.97
CA LEU A 939 9.10 -5.76 0.43
C LEU A 939 7.70 -6.10 1.01
N ILE A 940 7.00 -5.00 1.36
CA ILE A 940 5.54 -4.71 1.24
C ILE A 940 4.55 -5.61 2.01
N GLY A 941 3.62 -5.01 2.78
CA GLY A 941 2.43 -5.74 3.24
C GLY A 941 1.66 -5.18 4.46
N SER A 942 0.96 -4.06 4.27
CA SER A 942 -0.32 -3.67 4.93
C SER A 942 -0.89 -4.44 6.16
N ALA A 943 -1.02 -3.70 7.27
CA ALA A 943 -2.27 -3.40 7.99
C ALA A 943 -2.95 -4.41 8.95
N LEU A 944 -3.73 -3.81 9.89
CA LEU A 944 -4.70 -4.37 10.86
C LEU A 944 -4.10 -5.19 12.03
N GLY A 945 -4.55 -5.02 13.28
CA GLY A 945 -5.47 -4.02 13.83
C GLY A 945 -5.83 -4.25 15.31
N ASN A 946 -6.55 -3.27 15.88
CA ASN A 946 -7.31 -3.28 17.15
C ASN A 946 -6.59 -3.53 18.50
N ASP A 947 -6.60 -2.46 19.31
CA ASP A 947 -6.74 -2.48 20.78
C ASP A 947 -7.99 -3.30 21.19
N PRO A 948 -8.05 -3.93 22.39
CA PRO A 948 -8.45 -3.15 23.58
C PRO A 948 -7.84 -3.64 24.92
N GLY A 949 -8.03 -2.88 26.02
CA GLY A 949 -8.40 -3.55 27.28
C GLY A 949 -7.93 -3.04 28.66
N GLN A 950 -7.85 -1.73 28.91
CA GLN A 950 -8.10 -1.12 30.24
C GLN A 950 -7.27 -1.49 31.51
N ALA A 951 -7.53 -0.68 32.55
CA ALA A 951 -7.41 -0.96 34.00
C ALA A 951 -6.01 -0.99 34.67
N LYS A 952 -5.75 0.08 35.44
CA LYS A 952 -4.75 0.12 36.52
C LYS A 952 -5.22 -0.76 37.69
N PHE A 953 -4.31 -1.46 38.37
CA PHE A 953 -4.12 -1.42 39.85
C PHE A 953 -2.95 -2.31 40.27
N GLY A 954 -2.14 -1.85 41.23
CA GLY A 954 -1.02 -2.62 41.82
C GLY A 954 0.06 -1.70 42.38
N ARG A 955 0.40 -1.83 43.67
CA ARG A 955 1.40 -0.98 44.35
C ARG A 955 2.64 -1.77 44.74
N GLY A 956 3.79 -1.11 44.58
CA GLY A 956 5.04 -1.44 45.28
C GLY A 956 5.94 -2.48 44.58
N GLY A 957 7.25 -2.43 44.78
CA GLY A 957 8.02 -1.39 45.50
C GLY A 957 9.36 -1.90 46.01
N PHE A 958 10.36 -1.01 46.06
CA PHE A 958 11.77 -1.25 46.41
C PHE A 958 12.53 -2.19 45.42
N GLY A 959 13.82 -1.96 45.16
CA GLY A 959 14.68 -0.90 45.67
C GLY A 959 16.07 -0.83 45.02
N ALA A 960 16.93 -0.01 45.62
CA ALA A 960 18.30 0.37 45.24
C ALA A 960 19.23 -0.76 44.70
N GLY A 961 20.27 -0.45 43.94
CA GLY A 961 20.75 0.87 43.46
C GLY A 961 22.29 0.93 43.33
N PHE A 962 22.81 2.07 42.83
CA PHE A 962 24.24 2.34 42.53
C PHE A 962 24.83 1.44 41.42
N GLY A 963 25.62 1.92 40.44
CA GLY A 963 26.33 3.20 40.28
C GLY A 963 27.84 2.98 40.39
N GLY A 964 28.71 3.46 39.51
CA GLY A 964 28.53 4.20 38.25
C GLY A 964 29.89 4.38 37.56
N GLY A 965 29.96 5.06 36.41
CA GLY A 965 31.22 5.33 35.71
C GLY A 965 31.01 6.15 34.44
N ALA A 966 31.80 7.22 34.25
CA ALA A 966 31.61 8.20 33.19
C ALA A 966 32.86 8.39 32.31
N GLY A 967 32.66 8.94 31.12
CA GLY A 967 33.68 9.22 30.10
C GLY A 967 33.16 8.83 28.71
N THR A 968 33.47 9.54 27.63
CA THR A 968 34.31 10.74 27.41
C THR A 968 33.63 11.59 26.29
N CYS A 969 34.12 12.75 25.82
CA CYS A 969 35.43 13.39 25.98
C CYS A 969 35.34 14.92 25.77
N SER A 970 36.10 15.69 26.55
CA SER A 970 36.51 17.05 26.22
C SER A 970 37.88 17.33 26.85
N LEU A 971 38.83 17.86 26.08
CA LEU A 971 40.18 18.16 26.56
C LEU A 971 40.81 19.28 25.72
N SER A 972 41.67 20.08 26.35
CA SER A 972 42.27 21.27 25.77
C SER A 972 43.65 21.55 26.38
N TYR A 973 44.56 22.11 25.58
CA TYR A 973 45.96 22.50 25.88
C TYR A 973 46.94 21.40 26.36
N GLY A 974 48.22 21.51 25.96
CA GLY A 974 49.27 20.98 26.86
C GLY A 974 50.67 20.57 26.37
N GLY A 975 51.12 20.80 25.12
CA GLY A 975 52.55 20.75 24.75
C GLY A 975 53.30 19.39 24.81
N GLY A 976 54.57 19.38 24.35
CA GLY A 976 55.51 18.28 24.65
C GLY A 976 56.11 17.44 23.50
N GLY A 977 56.75 18.08 22.49
CA GLY A 977 57.94 17.60 21.74
C GLY A 977 57.98 16.21 21.05
N GLY A 978 58.40 16.17 19.77
CA GLY A 978 58.88 14.90 19.17
C GLY A 978 58.96 14.80 17.63
N GLY A 979 59.96 15.41 17.00
CA GLY A 979 60.54 14.95 15.72
C GLY A 979 59.72 15.11 14.42
N GLY A 980 60.09 16.08 13.58
CA GLY A 980 59.49 16.29 12.25
C GLY A 980 60.02 17.52 11.53
N TYR A 981 61.34 17.55 11.29
CA TYR A 981 62.11 18.71 10.80
C TYR A 981 61.44 19.53 9.68
N PHE A 982 61.25 20.84 9.90
CA PHE A 982 61.92 21.89 9.13
C PHE A 982 61.93 23.23 9.88
N GLY A 983 62.97 24.04 9.65
CA GLY A 983 63.27 25.27 10.37
C GLY A 983 64.37 25.09 11.44
N GLY A 984 65.32 26.01 11.58
CA GLY A 984 65.59 27.20 10.76
C GLY A 984 66.70 28.04 11.36
N GLY A 985 67.45 28.77 10.54
CA GLY A 985 68.50 29.69 11.02
C GLY A 985 69.48 30.12 9.95
N GLY A 986 69.79 31.42 9.92
CA GLY A 986 71.00 31.91 9.24
C GLY A 986 72.22 31.50 10.05
N GLY A 987 73.20 30.88 9.40
CA GLY A 987 74.40 30.35 10.07
C GLY A 987 75.63 30.46 9.17
N SER A 988 76.67 31.12 9.67
CA SER A 988 77.99 31.19 9.05
C SER A 988 78.61 29.80 8.92
N GLY A 989 78.74 29.30 7.69
CA GLY A 989 79.32 27.98 7.39
C GLY A 989 80.84 27.92 7.52
N GLY A 990 81.35 27.99 8.75
CA GLY A 990 82.70 27.52 9.05
C GLY A 990 82.69 25.99 9.15
N LEU A 991 83.35 25.31 8.20
CA LEU A 991 83.65 23.88 8.35
C LEU A 991 84.84 23.69 9.30
N SER A 992 84.80 22.58 10.03
CA SER A 992 85.70 22.30 11.16
C SER A 992 87.15 22.06 10.75
N ASP A 993 88.07 22.52 11.60
CA ASP A 993 89.20 21.69 12.01
C ASP A 993 89.04 21.33 13.50
N VAL A 994 89.81 20.35 13.97
CA VAL A 994 89.73 19.76 15.31
C VAL A 994 90.66 20.53 16.29
N SER A 995 90.55 20.28 17.60
CA SER A 995 91.42 20.83 18.65
C SER A 995 92.92 20.81 18.29
N ASP A 996 93.74 21.80 18.65
CA ASP A 996 93.88 22.37 20.00
C ASP A 996 94.59 23.77 20.12
N GLY A 997 94.60 24.35 21.34
CA GLY A 997 95.73 25.15 21.88
C GLY A 997 95.79 26.69 21.75
N ALA A 998 95.57 27.41 22.88
CA ALA A 998 96.00 28.81 23.24
C ALA A 998 95.40 30.01 22.43
N ASN A 999 95.23 31.29 22.88
CA ASN A 999 95.81 32.29 23.84
C ASN A 999 96.73 33.49 23.32
N VAL A 1000 96.25 34.77 23.39
CA VAL A 1000 96.83 36.14 23.03
C VAL A 1000 96.67 36.80 21.60
N ASN A 1001 95.50 37.34 21.19
CA ASN A 1001 95.07 38.77 20.98
C ASN A 1001 96.02 39.88 20.42
N THR A 1002 95.43 40.93 19.79
CA THR A 1002 95.94 42.31 19.50
C THR A 1002 97.05 42.49 18.44
N ASP A 1003 97.25 43.62 17.74
CA ASP A 1003 96.60 44.96 17.68
C ASP A 1003 96.72 45.61 16.26
N VAL A 1004 96.17 46.80 16.04
CA VAL A 1004 96.15 47.56 14.77
C VAL A 1004 97.27 48.60 14.68
N ASN A 1005 98.05 48.63 13.58
CA ASN A 1005 98.32 49.83 12.74
C ASN A 1005 99.39 49.58 11.64
N GLY A 1006 99.20 50.22 10.48
CA GLY A 1006 99.89 49.87 9.23
C GLY A 1006 101.32 50.38 9.00
N TYR A 1007 101.89 49.93 7.87
CA TYR A 1007 103.00 50.57 7.16
C TYR A 1007 102.83 50.40 5.65
N ASN A 1008 103.50 51.24 4.86
CA ASN A 1008 103.29 51.37 3.41
C ASN A 1008 104.57 50.97 2.63
N GLY A 1009 104.47 50.25 1.51
CA GLY A 1009 105.67 49.93 0.71
C GLY A 1009 105.47 49.04 -0.54
N GLY A 1010 106.04 49.49 -1.67
CA GLY A 1010 106.27 48.71 -2.89
C GLY A 1010 105.24 48.89 -4.01
N ASN A 1011 105.69 49.36 -5.18
CA ASN A 1011 104.94 49.26 -6.45
C ASN A 1011 105.38 47.98 -7.19
N GLY A 1012 104.43 47.29 -7.84
CA GLY A 1012 104.70 46.19 -8.77
C GLY A 1012 104.75 46.63 -10.23
N GLY A 1013 105.25 45.75 -11.10
CA GLY A 1013 105.34 45.95 -12.55
C GLY A 1013 104.00 45.87 -13.29
N ALA A 1014 104.05 46.15 -14.60
CA ALA A 1014 102.85 46.30 -15.43
C ALA A 1014 102.31 44.97 -15.99
N ALA A 1015 100.99 44.79 -15.98
CA ALA A 1015 100.33 43.68 -16.69
C ALA A 1015 100.27 43.95 -18.21
N ILE A 1016 99.88 45.17 -18.59
CA ILE A 1016 99.85 45.62 -20.00
C ILE A 1016 100.62 46.94 -20.09
N GLN A 1017 101.50 47.04 -21.09
CA GLN A 1017 102.29 48.23 -21.39
C GLN A 1017 102.04 48.71 -22.82
N VAL A 1018 101.71 50.00 -22.97
CA VAL A 1018 101.62 50.68 -24.27
C VAL A 1018 102.67 51.79 -24.30
N PRO A 1019 103.67 51.74 -25.20
CA PRO A 1019 104.72 52.75 -25.28
C PRO A 1019 104.18 54.03 -25.93
N SER A 1020 104.80 55.17 -25.60
CA SER A 1020 104.41 56.50 -26.08
C SER A 1020 104.70 56.76 -27.58
N SER A 1021 105.22 55.78 -28.31
CA SER A 1021 105.59 55.86 -29.74
C SER A 1021 104.53 55.34 -30.72
N VAL A 1022 103.29 55.09 -30.25
CA VAL A 1022 102.14 54.79 -31.12
C VAL A 1022 101.77 56.06 -31.91
N VAL A 1023 101.83 56.00 -33.24
CA VAL A 1023 101.71 57.18 -34.12
C VAL A 1023 100.27 57.73 -34.18
N ASN A 1024 99.26 56.85 -34.13
CA ASN A 1024 97.84 57.19 -34.06
C ASN A 1024 97.19 56.50 -32.85
N PRO A 1025 96.79 57.23 -31.80
CA PRO A 1025 96.15 56.63 -30.62
C PRO A 1025 94.80 55.95 -30.89
N GLY A 1026 94.13 56.26 -32.02
CA GLY A 1026 92.86 55.64 -32.41
C GLY A 1026 92.98 54.21 -32.96
N ASP A 1027 94.21 53.76 -33.28
CA ASP A 1027 94.46 52.48 -33.95
C ASP A 1027 94.57 51.30 -32.93
N VAL A 1028 94.30 51.53 -31.64
CA VAL A 1028 94.33 50.49 -30.59
C VAL A 1028 93.05 50.54 -29.75
N ASN A 1029 92.26 49.48 -29.79
CA ASN A 1029 90.99 49.35 -29.06
C ASN A 1029 91.01 48.12 -28.14
N ILE A 1030 91.19 48.31 -26.83
CA ILE A 1030 91.25 47.20 -25.86
C ILE A 1030 89.85 46.95 -25.31
N VAL A 1031 89.27 45.79 -25.66
CA VAL A 1031 87.87 45.42 -25.41
C VAL A 1031 87.83 44.16 -24.54
N ILE A 1032 87.95 44.34 -23.23
CA ILE A 1032 87.85 43.24 -22.27
C ILE A 1032 86.39 42.78 -22.20
N LEU A 1033 86.09 41.59 -22.75
CA LEU A 1033 84.79 40.93 -22.65
C LEU A 1033 84.81 39.97 -21.45
N PRO A 1034 84.01 40.23 -20.39
CA PRO A 1034 84.05 39.42 -19.17
C PRO A 1034 83.09 38.22 -19.26
N GLU A 1035 83.59 37.09 -19.79
CA GLU A 1035 83.03 35.78 -19.41
C GLU A 1035 83.60 35.30 -18.06
N ALA A 1036 82.99 34.26 -17.49
CA ALA A 1036 83.18 33.81 -16.11
C ALA A 1036 84.55 33.14 -15.85
N GLY A 1037 85.62 33.95 -15.87
CA GLY A 1037 87.00 33.52 -15.60
C GLY A 1037 88.05 34.62 -15.84
N SER A 1038 87.74 35.61 -16.69
CA SER A 1038 88.68 36.65 -17.13
C SER A 1038 89.24 37.50 -15.98
N GLN A 1039 90.56 37.61 -15.86
CA GLN A 1039 91.23 38.42 -14.83
C GLN A 1039 92.54 39.05 -15.32
N ILE A 1040 92.77 40.31 -14.94
CA ILE A 1040 94.06 41.02 -15.11
C ILE A 1040 94.57 41.43 -13.72
N ALA A 1041 95.76 40.96 -13.36
CA ALA A 1041 96.39 41.17 -12.06
C ALA A 1041 97.72 41.94 -12.22
N GLY A 1042 97.67 43.26 -12.02
CA GLY A 1042 98.80 44.18 -12.14
C GLY A 1042 98.35 45.52 -12.72
N CYS A 1043 99.22 46.53 -12.68
CA CYS A 1043 98.88 47.85 -13.22
C CYS A 1043 98.91 47.85 -14.76
N VAL A 1044 97.98 48.56 -15.41
CA VAL A 1044 98.12 48.92 -16.83
C VAL A 1044 98.90 50.23 -16.89
N TRP A 1045 100.05 50.25 -17.55
CA TRP A 1045 100.96 51.42 -17.54
C TRP A 1045 101.00 52.10 -18.92
N ASN A 1046 100.62 53.37 -18.94
CA ASN A 1046 100.78 54.32 -20.04
C ASN A 1046 101.69 55.44 -19.52
N ASP A 1047 102.94 55.49 -19.98
CA ASP A 1047 103.96 56.34 -19.37
C ASP A 1047 103.83 57.81 -19.79
N ILE A 1048 103.54 58.69 -18.83
CA ILE A 1048 103.46 60.14 -19.02
C ILE A 1048 104.35 60.85 -17.96
N SER A 1049 105.62 60.99 -18.33
CA SER A 1049 106.59 62.01 -17.88
C SER A 1049 107.28 61.87 -16.51
N GLN A 1050 108.63 61.87 -16.53
CA GLN A 1050 109.50 62.45 -15.49
C GLN A 1050 110.78 63.10 -16.08
N ARG A 1051 110.66 63.84 -17.18
CA ARG A 1051 111.70 64.77 -17.67
C ARG A 1051 111.03 66.02 -18.24
N TYR A 1052 111.63 67.19 -17.97
CA TYR A 1052 111.08 68.54 -18.25
C TYR A 1052 109.85 68.97 -17.43
N LEU A 1053 110.05 69.25 -16.14
CA LEU A 1053 109.17 70.14 -15.35
C LEU A 1053 109.94 71.33 -14.75
N THR A 1054 110.71 72.01 -15.61
CA THR A 1054 111.21 73.38 -15.37
C THR A 1054 111.15 74.17 -16.69
N GLY A 1055 110.12 75.02 -16.84
CA GLY A 1055 110.10 76.02 -17.92
C GLY A 1055 109.33 75.66 -19.21
N VAL A 1056 108.13 75.10 -19.12
CA VAL A 1056 107.13 75.17 -20.21
C VAL A 1056 105.80 75.66 -19.64
N THR A 1057 105.19 76.66 -20.28
CA THR A 1057 103.89 77.22 -19.90
C THR A 1057 102.83 76.87 -20.94
N GLY A 1058 101.92 75.96 -20.58
CA GLY A 1058 100.84 75.49 -21.45
C GLY A 1058 101.12 74.14 -22.08
N ASP A 1059 100.37 73.14 -21.66
CA ASP A 1059 100.14 71.87 -22.36
C ASP A 1059 98.63 71.58 -22.23
N SER A 1060 98.01 71.12 -23.31
CA SER A 1060 96.57 70.87 -23.43
C SER A 1060 96.23 69.43 -23.83
N ASP A 1061 97.21 68.58 -24.11
CA ASP A 1061 97.01 67.31 -24.84
C ASP A 1061 96.89 66.05 -23.95
N VAL A 1062 96.48 66.23 -22.70
CA VAL A 1062 96.30 65.13 -21.73
C VAL A 1062 94.89 64.50 -21.81
N ASN A 1063 93.91 65.18 -22.41
CA ASN A 1063 92.48 64.84 -22.31
C ASN A 1063 91.90 64.01 -23.48
N THR A 1064 92.72 63.50 -24.40
CA THR A 1064 92.28 62.88 -25.67
C THR A 1064 92.42 61.36 -25.74
N ARG A 1065 92.78 60.69 -24.65
CA ARG A 1065 93.03 59.23 -24.59
C ARG A 1065 91.88 58.51 -23.86
N THR A 1066 91.15 57.64 -24.56
CA THR A 1066 89.98 56.92 -24.00
C THR A 1066 90.25 55.41 -23.92
N LEU A 1067 90.25 54.86 -22.70
CA LEU A 1067 90.21 53.41 -22.47
C LEU A 1067 88.74 52.96 -22.38
N THR A 1068 88.25 52.26 -23.40
CA THR A 1068 86.82 51.92 -23.54
C THR A 1068 86.50 50.55 -22.93
N PHE A 1069 86.26 50.51 -21.62
CA PHE A 1069 85.74 49.31 -20.95
C PHE A 1069 84.26 49.08 -21.30
N SER A 1070 83.97 48.35 -22.38
CA SER A 1070 82.59 48.11 -22.86
C SER A 1070 81.99 46.80 -22.34
N SER A 1071 81.40 46.81 -21.14
CA SER A 1071 80.55 45.72 -20.65
C SER A 1071 79.14 45.81 -21.27
N THR A 1072 78.98 45.39 -22.53
CA THR A 1072 77.71 45.45 -23.28
C THR A 1072 76.76 44.31 -22.91
N ALA A 1073 76.31 44.29 -21.66
CA ALA A 1073 75.21 43.45 -21.19
C ALA A 1073 74.39 44.19 -20.12
N ALA A 1074 73.26 44.78 -20.53
CA ALA A 1074 72.27 45.28 -19.59
C ALA A 1074 71.40 44.11 -19.10
N GLN A 1075 71.80 43.47 -18.00
CA GLN A 1075 70.94 42.53 -17.27
C GLN A 1075 70.73 43.00 -15.83
N SER A 1076 69.46 43.21 -15.49
CA SER A 1076 69.01 43.51 -14.13
C SER A 1076 68.99 42.24 -13.29
N VAL A 1077 70.11 41.95 -12.61
CA VAL A 1077 70.20 40.88 -11.60
C VAL A 1077 70.56 41.51 -10.25
N ASN A 1078 69.78 41.18 -9.22
CA ASN A 1078 69.90 41.80 -7.89
C ASN A 1078 71.11 41.26 -7.10
N ALA A 1079 72.27 41.91 -7.28
CA ALA A 1079 73.51 41.75 -6.50
C ALA A 1079 74.23 40.38 -6.65
N PRO A 1080 75.56 40.29 -6.43
CA PRO A 1080 76.47 41.27 -5.83
C PRO A 1080 77.45 41.94 -6.81
N SER A 1081 77.87 43.16 -6.46
CA SER A 1081 78.92 43.91 -7.15
C SER A 1081 80.32 43.37 -6.87
N SER A 1082 81.20 43.28 -7.89
CA SER A 1082 82.35 44.21 -7.99
C SER A 1082 83.36 43.85 -9.10
N VAL A 1083 83.56 44.78 -10.04
CA VAL A 1083 84.89 44.96 -10.64
C VAL A 1083 85.77 45.62 -9.57
N ARG A 1084 86.72 44.90 -8.99
CA ARG A 1084 87.56 45.41 -7.89
C ARG A 1084 88.77 46.19 -8.40
N VAL A 1085 88.54 47.46 -8.76
CA VAL A 1085 89.62 48.45 -8.82
C VAL A 1085 90.12 48.70 -7.39
N TRP A 1086 91.36 48.31 -7.09
CA TRP A 1086 91.98 48.58 -5.78
C TRP A 1086 92.38 50.06 -5.68
N ASN A 1087 91.68 50.81 -4.83
CA ASN A 1087 91.96 52.21 -4.56
C ASN A 1087 92.40 52.40 -3.09
N ASN A 1088 93.70 52.65 -2.88
CA ASN A 1088 94.29 52.81 -1.55
C ASN A 1088 94.03 54.19 -0.91
N GLY A 1089 92.76 54.49 -0.65
CA GLY A 1089 92.33 55.18 0.58
C GLY A 1089 92.65 56.67 0.75
N ARG A 1090 93.22 57.38 -0.24
CA ARG A 1090 93.32 58.86 -0.20
C ARG A 1090 92.88 59.47 -1.53
N GLY A 1091 91.92 60.39 -1.44
CA GLY A 1091 91.12 60.81 -2.59
C GLY A 1091 91.84 61.73 -3.59
N LYS A 1092 91.93 61.25 -4.84
CA LYS A 1092 91.72 62.04 -6.07
C LYS A 1092 91.28 61.09 -7.17
N ALA A 1093 89.99 61.08 -7.49
CA ALA A 1093 89.48 60.37 -8.66
C ALA A 1093 89.77 61.22 -9.90
N TYR A 1094 90.64 60.73 -10.77
CA TYR A 1094 90.60 61.04 -12.19
C TYR A 1094 89.89 59.88 -12.91
N ARG A 1095 89.33 60.16 -14.10
CA ARG A 1095 88.62 59.16 -14.91
C ARG A 1095 89.58 58.20 -15.60
#